data_AF-A0A1H3ZMK8-F1
#
_entry.id   AF-A0A1H3ZMK8-F1
#
_cell.length_a   1.000
_cell.length_b   1.000
_cell.length_c   1.000
_cell.angle_alpha   90.00
_cell.angle_beta   90.00
_cell.angle_gamma   90.00
#
_symmetry.space_group_name_H-M   'P 1'
#
loop_
_entity.id
_entity.type
_entity.pdbx_description
1 polymer ?
#
loop_
_entity_poly.entity_id
_entity_poly.type
_entity_poly.pdbx_seq_one_letter_code
_entity_poly.pdbx_strand_id
1 'polypeptide(L)'
;MKHQSDFDGDGFAEIPVSSPWGIGLLKQTGNTLTAPMMAPNGTRFGEWLLNTHDNNFTKLGDFDGDGKTELLVTSPWGIGILKQSGNTLSAPMMAPNGTRFGGWLFNSVDNQICAIGDFDGDGKAEILVTSGWGIGILKLSGNTLSAPMMAPNGTRFGGWLFNSADNQIRAVGDFDGDGKDEILITSGWGIGILKLSGNTLSAPMMAPNGTRFGGWLFNSLDNRIPVVGDFDGDGKAEILITSGWGIGILKLSSGVLQSPVMAENGKKFGNWRLNTTDNRFGLSGDFDGDGKTELFVASPWGIGILKLSGNTFTAPVMVSNGTSINGWRINTEDNRFNKAADFDKDGRTEILVTSPWGLGILNLSGNSLVTSMMAPNGTRFGGWLLNTADNDMELGVGESNAVIIYHKDWNAAVLNTKNTLQQRGYMIHSTDDANIGLTKLRVLSLTAKSGDNVIVYLAGHGGNARQLGDMSKTPSLKHNIQFNKGELLLSQLSPLFQNMGNMGADLTVIDGSCSGGETAYNAIGERYCAVATTSLYTPGLTNFPDFSNIIKKEGKPSAFALWWAKPRLAASWANGVIISSIPLRFSQRLYRNDRTEFSKLMFFIRPAVNVLATLDSGGWYLKDSYCYLYRFIYADEYNKLTDTEKKKFTNNTESFISRIQSAVSPQETFVDKLISTLDNDNLMANSANVYVSYFATCWQTLAGDYSWNPETEPNKYTDKLHGISTSPYQGKIGFDYMRKEMITHILIIRECYQKQKDILWEIDGLVSSRRMFNIAELRSTSLTIPRADSMENYMDYNETELRATKKINKVLQDLNKSQPDLENIISLSHTEIMQLGNIKITNLVKNSMDKIKVNFLDIGATSSSLDDLIARFKALSTLQSWHLGRANFLLSLIEDAVCKVQTKQANPGEVNIY
;
A
#
# COMPACT_ATOMS: atom_id res chain seq x y z
N MET A 1 16.34 -1.01 29.22
CA MET A 1 16.70 -0.09 28.12
C MET A 1 16.83 1.32 28.70
N LYS A 2 18.00 1.97 28.59
CA LYS A 2 18.17 3.35 29.06
C LYS A 2 17.50 4.33 28.07
N HIS A 3 16.61 5.19 28.59
CA HIS A 3 16.11 6.44 27.99
C HIS A 3 15.95 6.48 26.46
N GLN A 4 15.30 5.49 25.86
CA GLN A 4 15.05 5.54 24.42
C GLN A 4 13.96 6.58 24.12
N SER A 5 14.29 7.59 23.32
CA SER A 5 13.39 8.63 22.82
C SER A 5 13.07 9.78 23.80
N ASP A 6 13.86 10.02 24.84
CA ASP A 6 13.77 11.27 25.64
C ASP A 6 14.68 12.34 25.00
N PHE A 7 14.12 13.23 24.17
CA PHE A 7 14.87 14.21 23.37
C PHE A 7 15.12 15.53 24.11
N ASP A 8 14.29 15.87 25.10
CA ASP A 8 14.45 17.10 25.87
C ASP A 8 15.09 16.90 27.26
N GLY A 9 15.25 15.64 27.69
CA GLY A 9 15.94 15.22 28.91
C GLY A 9 15.07 15.35 30.17
N ASP A 10 13.75 15.42 30.02
CA ASP A 10 12.84 15.59 31.15
C ASP A 10 12.28 14.27 31.70
N GLY A 11 12.68 13.14 31.12
CA GLY A 11 12.32 11.78 31.50
C GLY A 11 11.06 11.24 30.82
N PHE A 12 10.33 12.05 30.06
CA PHE A 12 9.26 11.54 29.21
C PHE A 12 9.84 11.10 27.87
N ALA A 13 9.42 9.94 27.36
CA ALA A 13 9.72 9.60 25.99
C ALA A 13 8.85 10.43 25.01
N GLU A 14 9.45 10.99 23.97
CA GLU A 14 8.74 11.52 22.82
C GLU A 14 8.54 10.45 21.73
N ILE A 15 7.49 10.67 20.94
CA ILE A 15 7.19 9.93 19.72
C ILE A 15 7.70 10.76 18.54
N PRO A 16 8.88 10.45 17.98
CA PRO A 16 9.29 11.02 16.71
C PRO A 16 8.32 10.57 15.62
N VAL A 17 7.84 11.52 14.83
CA VAL A 17 6.95 11.30 13.70
C VAL A 17 7.49 11.95 12.43
N SER A 18 7.36 11.28 11.28
CA SER A 18 7.55 11.90 9.95
C SER A 18 6.27 11.83 9.14
N SER A 19 6.13 12.74 8.17
CA SER A 19 5.05 12.73 7.17
C SER A 19 5.56 13.33 5.85
N PRO A 20 4.78 13.28 4.76
CA PRO A 20 5.11 14.00 3.53
C PRO A 20 5.28 15.52 3.70
N TRP A 21 4.80 16.09 4.81
CA TRP A 21 4.96 17.51 5.13
C TRP A 21 6.28 17.82 5.84
N GLY A 22 6.80 16.92 6.69
CA GLY A 22 7.96 17.21 7.55
C GLY A 22 8.08 16.25 8.72
N ILE A 23 8.79 16.64 9.78
CA ILE A 23 9.02 15.84 10.99
C ILE A 23 8.51 16.55 12.25
N GLY A 24 8.27 15.78 13.31
CA GLY A 24 7.97 16.30 14.63
C GLY A 24 8.36 15.35 15.75
N LEU A 25 8.38 15.87 16.97
CA LEU A 25 8.44 15.10 18.22
C LEU A 25 7.12 15.35 18.94
N LEU A 26 6.38 14.29 19.26
CA LEU A 26 5.13 14.38 20.01
C LEU A 26 5.36 13.89 21.45
N LYS A 27 4.86 14.63 22.43
CA LYS A 27 5.06 14.33 23.85
C LYS A 27 3.72 14.14 24.53
N GLN A 28 3.56 13.10 25.34
CA GLN A 28 2.32 12.90 26.09
C GLN A 28 2.16 13.96 27.18
N THR A 29 0.93 14.44 27.34
CA THR A 29 0.57 15.38 28.39
C THR A 29 -0.84 15.06 28.85
N GLY A 30 -0.96 14.35 29.97
CA GLY A 30 -2.24 13.79 30.42
C GLY A 30 -2.77 12.78 29.39
N ASN A 31 -3.99 13.01 28.90
CA ASN A 31 -4.67 12.15 27.93
C ASN A 31 -4.55 12.59 26.47
N THR A 32 -3.62 13.52 26.17
CA THR A 32 -3.37 14.04 24.82
C THR A 32 -1.87 14.09 24.52
N LEU A 33 -1.51 14.49 23.30
CA LEU A 33 -0.13 14.80 22.92
C LEU A 33 0.03 16.29 22.65
N THR A 34 1.21 16.80 22.96
CA THR A 34 1.73 18.06 22.47
C THR A 34 2.79 17.81 21.40
N ALA A 35 3.13 18.83 20.62
CA ALA A 35 4.18 18.76 19.60
C ALA A 35 5.30 19.76 19.95
N PRO A 36 6.20 19.44 20.89
CA PRO A 36 7.29 20.33 21.32
C PRO A 36 8.23 20.73 20.18
N MET A 37 8.39 19.90 19.16
CA MET A 37 9.22 20.18 17.98
C MET A 37 8.46 19.81 16.71
N MET A 38 8.45 20.69 15.72
CA MET A 38 7.98 20.40 14.37
C MET A 38 8.78 21.18 13.34
N ALA A 39 9.08 20.55 12.21
CA ALA A 39 9.78 21.18 11.12
C ALA A 39 9.19 20.72 9.77
N PRO A 40 8.67 21.64 8.93
CA PRO A 40 8.28 21.32 7.57
C PRO A 40 9.50 20.97 6.71
N ASN A 41 9.28 20.19 5.65
CA ASN A 41 10.23 20.02 4.56
C ASN A 41 10.71 21.39 4.04
N GLY A 42 12.00 21.49 3.75
CA GLY A 42 12.68 22.74 3.43
C GLY A 42 13.26 23.49 4.65
N THR A 43 12.96 23.06 5.87
CA THR A 43 13.62 23.58 7.08
C THR A 43 15.10 23.21 7.08
N ARG A 44 15.94 24.12 7.58
CA ARG A 44 17.38 23.91 7.71
C ARG A 44 17.78 23.72 9.17
N PHE A 45 18.53 22.65 9.45
CA PHE A 45 19.20 22.41 10.73
C PHE A 45 20.70 22.57 10.53
N GLY A 46 21.19 23.81 10.62
CA GLY A 46 22.49 24.15 10.06
C GLY A 46 22.47 24.05 8.53
N GLU A 47 23.41 23.31 7.93
CA GLU A 47 23.39 23.08 6.47
C GLU A 47 22.49 21.91 6.05
N TRP A 48 22.05 21.08 7.00
CA TRP A 48 21.14 19.97 6.69
C TRP A 48 19.79 20.51 6.24
N LEU A 49 19.38 20.17 5.01
CA LEU A 49 18.08 20.51 4.45
C LEU A 49 17.12 19.34 4.66
N LEU A 50 16.08 19.56 5.48
CA LEU A 50 15.07 18.55 5.75
C LEU A 50 14.24 18.26 4.49
N ASN A 51 14.20 16.99 4.10
CA ASN A 51 13.29 16.48 3.09
C ASN A 51 12.90 15.03 3.40
N THR A 52 11.70 14.82 3.95
CA THR A 52 11.22 13.47 4.33
C THR A 52 11.03 12.50 3.15
N HIS A 53 11.16 12.95 1.90
CA HIS A 53 11.13 12.06 0.74
C HIS A 53 12.44 11.28 0.54
N ASP A 54 13.58 11.85 0.98
CA ASP A 54 14.92 11.28 0.79
C ASP A 54 15.76 11.24 2.09
N ASN A 55 15.26 11.79 3.19
CA ASN A 55 15.85 11.69 4.51
C ASN A 55 15.33 10.40 5.19
N ASN A 56 16.25 9.55 5.59
CA ASN A 56 15.97 8.33 6.34
C ASN A 56 16.47 8.50 7.78
N PHE A 57 15.55 8.44 8.75
CA PHE A 57 15.83 8.56 10.18
C PHE A 57 15.98 7.16 10.77
N THR A 58 17.21 6.66 10.75
CA THR A 58 17.48 5.22 10.84
C THR A 58 17.55 4.71 12.27
N LYS A 59 18.05 5.52 13.21
CA LYS A 59 18.31 5.11 14.59
C LYS A 59 18.23 6.30 15.56
N LEU A 60 18.04 6.01 16.84
CA LEU A 60 17.99 6.96 17.95
C LEU A 60 19.06 6.59 18.98
N GLY A 61 19.68 7.58 19.63
CA GLY A 61 20.63 7.35 20.71
C GLY A 61 21.18 8.65 21.29
N ASP A 62 21.76 8.60 22.49
CA ASP A 62 22.50 9.70 23.11
C ASP A 62 23.95 9.66 22.60
N PHE A 63 24.24 10.35 21.50
CA PHE A 63 25.55 10.29 20.86
C PHE A 63 26.56 11.24 21.50
N ASP A 64 26.10 12.29 22.18
CA ASP A 64 26.99 13.28 22.80
C ASP A 64 27.17 13.10 24.32
N GLY A 65 26.37 12.26 24.95
CA GLY A 65 26.46 11.84 26.35
C GLY A 65 25.82 12.82 27.33
N ASP A 66 24.86 13.64 26.89
CA ASP A 66 24.19 14.62 27.74
C ASP A 66 22.87 14.11 28.36
N GLY A 67 22.54 12.84 28.14
CA GLY A 67 21.34 12.18 28.63
C GLY A 67 20.11 12.42 27.76
N LYS A 68 20.26 13.07 26.59
CA LYS A 68 19.17 13.28 25.63
C LYS A 68 19.36 12.41 24.40
N THR A 69 18.24 12.04 23.79
CA THR A 69 18.23 11.29 22.55
C THR A 69 18.41 12.22 21.36
N GLU A 70 19.25 11.83 20.39
CA GLU A 70 19.33 12.43 19.06
C GLU A 70 18.82 11.50 17.95
N LEU A 71 18.46 12.10 16.82
CA LEU A 71 18.11 11.42 15.57
C LEU A 71 19.36 11.21 14.71
N LEU A 72 19.64 9.97 14.33
CA LEU A 72 20.56 9.69 13.23
C LEU A 72 19.81 9.76 11.90
N VAL A 73 20.24 10.66 11.02
CA VAL A 73 19.64 10.88 9.70
C VAL A 73 20.64 10.59 8.59
N THR A 74 20.17 9.97 7.52
CA THR A 74 20.92 9.79 6.27
C THR A 74 20.11 10.32 5.10
N SER A 75 20.79 10.72 4.03
CA SER A 75 20.16 11.15 2.79
C SER A 75 21.11 10.92 1.61
N PRO A 76 20.69 11.17 0.35
CA PRO A 76 21.62 11.19 -0.78
C PRO A 76 22.78 12.19 -0.61
N TRP A 77 22.64 13.20 0.24
CA TRP A 77 23.72 14.14 0.55
C TRP A 77 24.76 13.52 1.50
N GLY A 78 24.36 12.78 2.53
CA GLY A 78 25.28 12.28 3.54
C GLY A 78 24.63 11.75 4.81
N ILE A 79 25.27 12.00 5.95
CA ILE A 79 24.85 11.58 7.30
C ILE A 79 24.82 12.77 8.25
N GLY A 80 23.93 12.75 9.24
CA GLY A 80 23.90 13.73 10.31
C GLY A 80 23.32 13.16 11.62
N ILE A 81 23.71 13.77 12.73
CA ILE A 81 23.12 13.57 14.05
C ILE A 81 22.36 14.86 14.35
N LEU A 82 21.05 14.77 14.61
CA LEU A 82 20.19 15.91 14.88
C LEU A 82 19.68 15.88 16.33
N LYS A 83 19.91 16.97 17.05
CA LYS A 83 19.59 17.12 18.47
C LYS A 83 18.51 18.17 18.68
N GLN A 84 17.54 17.89 19.55
CA GLN A 84 16.51 18.86 19.88
C GLN A 84 17.13 20.08 20.60
N SER A 85 16.76 21.27 20.13
CA SER A 85 17.14 22.54 20.73
C SER A 85 15.92 23.46 20.74
N GLY A 86 15.26 23.56 21.91
CA GLY A 86 13.97 24.23 22.03
C GLY A 86 12.90 23.57 21.15
N ASN A 87 12.32 24.35 20.24
CA ASN A 87 11.26 23.90 19.32
C ASN A 87 11.79 23.54 17.91
N THR A 88 13.10 23.40 17.73
CA THR A 88 13.76 23.00 16.49
C THR A 88 14.78 21.89 16.74
N LEU A 89 15.42 21.40 15.67
CA LEU A 89 16.63 20.60 15.75
C LEU A 89 17.87 21.45 15.44
N SER A 90 18.99 21.06 16.04
CA SER A 90 20.35 21.45 15.69
C SER A 90 21.08 20.23 15.13
N ALA A 91 22.19 20.43 14.40
CA ALA A 91 22.97 19.33 13.85
C ALA A 91 24.39 19.32 14.47
N PRO A 92 24.59 18.65 15.63
CA PRO A 92 25.93 18.50 16.23
C PRO A 92 26.96 17.89 15.28
N MET A 93 26.52 16.99 14.39
CA MET A 93 27.36 16.39 13.36
C MET A 93 26.59 16.30 12.05
N MET A 94 27.25 16.66 10.95
CA MET A 94 26.77 16.39 9.61
C MET A 94 27.95 16.35 8.65
N ALA A 95 27.91 15.42 7.71
CA ALA A 95 28.96 15.29 6.71
C ALA A 95 28.40 14.78 5.39
N PRO A 96 28.88 15.30 4.24
CA PRO A 96 28.50 14.80 2.95
C PRO A 96 29.09 13.40 2.69
N ASN A 97 28.47 12.67 1.78
CA ASN A 97 29.01 11.44 1.21
C ASN A 97 30.43 11.67 0.66
N GLY A 98 31.31 10.68 0.87
CA GLY A 98 32.73 10.78 0.54
C GLY A 98 33.59 11.37 1.67
N THR A 99 33.00 11.77 2.80
CA THR A 99 33.75 12.16 3.99
C THR A 99 34.45 10.96 4.61
N ARG A 100 35.68 11.17 5.08
CA ARG A 100 36.42 10.17 5.86
C ARG A 100 36.29 10.45 7.36
N PHE A 101 35.77 9.47 8.09
CA PHE A 101 35.74 9.44 9.55
C PHE A 101 36.87 8.56 10.05
N GLY A 102 37.99 9.17 10.42
CA GLY A 102 39.26 8.45 10.54
C GLY A 102 39.62 7.78 9.22
N GLY A 103 39.72 6.45 9.21
CA GLY A 103 39.96 5.66 8.00
C GLY A 103 38.70 5.23 7.24
N TRP A 104 37.51 5.38 7.83
CA TRP A 104 36.26 4.92 7.21
C TRP A 104 35.74 5.94 6.20
N LEU A 105 35.52 5.52 4.95
CA LEU A 105 34.92 6.36 3.92
C LEU A 105 33.40 6.19 3.93
N PHE A 106 32.67 7.19 4.38
CA PHE A 106 31.22 7.11 4.49
C PHE A 106 30.53 7.38 3.15
N ASN A 107 29.57 6.53 2.81
CA ASN A 107 28.63 6.76 1.71
C ASN A 107 27.28 6.12 2.03
N SER A 108 26.22 6.92 2.09
CA SER A 108 24.86 6.47 2.43
C SER A 108 24.27 5.46 1.44
N VAL A 109 24.86 5.30 0.24
CA VAL A 109 24.39 4.36 -0.80
C VAL A 109 24.88 2.92 -0.55
N ASP A 110 26.05 2.72 0.06
CA ASP A 110 26.65 1.39 0.25
C ASP A 110 27.04 1.06 1.69
N ASN A 111 26.91 2.02 2.61
CA ASN A 111 27.07 1.81 4.04
C ASN A 111 25.72 1.44 4.67
N GLN A 112 25.73 0.42 5.53
CA GLN A 112 24.58 -0.03 6.30
C GLN A 112 24.77 0.34 7.76
N ILE A 113 23.85 1.13 8.32
CA ILE A 113 23.81 1.42 9.75
C ILE A 113 23.06 0.27 10.43
N CYS A 114 23.79 -0.61 11.11
CA CYS A 114 23.23 -1.85 11.65
C CYS A 114 22.61 -1.63 13.04
N ALA A 115 23.32 -0.97 13.94
CA ALA A 115 22.92 -0.80 15.33
C ALA A 115 23.59 0.44 15.95
N ILE A 116 23.03 0.88 17.08
CA ILE A 116 23.60 1.90 17.96
C ILE A 116 23.76 1.28 19.35
N GLY A 117 24.87 1.54 20.02
CA GLY A 117 25.15 1.04 21.37
C GLY A 117 26.40 1.71 21.97
N ASP A 118 26.55 1.62 23.29
CA ASP A 118 27.73 2.11 24.03
C ASP A 118 28.80 1.00 24.04
N PHE A 119 29.54 0.87 22.93
CA PHE A 119 30.48 -0.25 22.76
C PHE A 119 31.78 -0.03 23.56
N ASP A 120 32.14 1.22 23.87
CA ASP A 120 33.35 1.53 24.62
C ASP A 120 33.14 1.80 26.13
N GLY A 121 31.90 1.98 26.56
CA GLY A 121 31.48 2.09 27.96
C GLY A 121 31.62 3.50 28.53
N ASP A 122 31.64 4.54 27.70
CA ASP A 122 31.77 5.93 28.16
C ASP A 122 30.43 6.66 28.35
N GLY A 123 29.31 5.96 28.15
CA GLY A 123 27.96 6.48 28.28
C GLY A 123 27.44 7.15 27.01
N LYS A 124 28.20 7.17 25.91
CA LYS A 124 27.76 7.66 24.61
C LYS A 124 27.44 6.51 23.68
N ALA A 125 26.48 6.75 22.80
CA ALA A 125 26.12 5.79 21.78
C ALA A 125 27.02 5.93 20.55
N GLU A 126 27.57 4.81 20.08
CA GLU A 126 28.31 4.71 18.82
C GLU A 126 27.48 4.07 17.71
N ILE A 127 27.89 4.32 16.47
CA ILE A 127 27.25 3.80 15.26
C ILE A 127 28.01 2.57 14.76
N LEU A 128 27.35 1.41 14.77
CA LEU A 128 27.85 0.21 14.10
C LEU A 128 27.48 0.26 12.61
N VAL A 129 28.49 0.29 11.75
CA VAL A 129 28.34 0.40 10.30
C VAL A 129 29.01 -0.78 9.59
N THR A 130 28.41 -1.25 8.50
CA THR A 130 29.05 -2.20 7.57
C THR A 130 29.01 -1.67 6.14
N SER A 131 29.87 -2.18 5.28
CA SER A 131 29.87 -1.88 3.84
C SER A 131 30.47 -3.03 3.05
N GLY A 132 30.57 -2.89 1.72
CA GLY A 132 31.33 -3.83 0.89
C GLY A 132 32.81 -3.95 1.28
N TRP A 133 33.36 -2.97 2.01
CA TRP A 133 34.73 -3.02 2.52
C TRP A 133 34.86 -3.85 3.79
N GLY A 134 33.93 -3.73 4.75
CA GLY A 134 34.07 -4.37 6.06
C GLY A 134 33.08 -3.87 7.11
N ILE A 135 33.54 -3.78 8.36
CA ILE A 135 32.80 -3.34 9.55
C ILE A 135 33.53 -2.20 10.26
N GLY A 136 32.79 -1.29 10.88
CA GLY A 136 33.33 -0.22 11.70
C GLY A 136 32.38 0.21 12.83
N ILE A 137 32.96 0.77 13.88
CA ILE A 137 32.27 1.46 14.96
C ILE A 137 32.68 2.93 14.85
N LEU A 138 31.71 3.82 14.68
CA LEU A 138 31.92 5.26 14.54
C LEU A 138 31.40 6.00 15.79
N LYS A 139 32.20 6.92 16.33
CA LYS A 139 31.90 7.63 17.57
C LYS A 139 31.88 9.14 17.35
N LEU A 140 30.88 9.83 17.88
CA LEU A 140 30.82 11.29 17.84
C LEU A 140 32.00 11.89 18.61
N SER A 141 32.76 12.76 17.94
CA SER A 141 33.93 13.44 18.49
C SER A 141 33.94 14.89 18.02
N GLY A 142 33.54 15.80 18.91
CA GLY A 142 33.30 17.20 18.53
C GLY A 142 32.17 17.31 17.51
N ASN A 143 32.46 17.87 16.33
CA ASN A 143 31.51 18.04 15.24
C ASN A 143 31.70 17.03 14.08
N THR A 144 32.43 15.94 14.32
CA THR A 144 32.70 14.87 13.34
C THR A 144 32.57 13.49 13.98
N LEU A 145 32.69 12.42 13.19
CA LEU A 145 32.85 11.07 13.71
C LEU A 145 34.33 10.65 13.67
N SER A 146 34.74 9.97 14.73
CA SER A 146 35.95 9.15 14.78
C SER A 146 35.59 7.68 14.50
N ALA A 147 36.59 6.85 14.17
CA ALA A 147 36.42 5.42 13.94
C ALA A 147 37.28 4.64 14.94
N PRO A 148 36.84 4.45 16.21
CA PRO A 148 37.59 3.69 17.21
C PRO A 148 37.91 2.26 16.77
N MET A 149 37.08 1.65 15.92
CA MET A 149 37.33 0.34 15.34
C MET A 149 36.88 0.30 13.88
N MET A 150 37.70 -0.29 13.02
CA MET A 150 37.36 -0.60 11.64
C MET A 150 38.21 -1.77 11.15
N ALA A 151 37.61 -2.67 10.38
CA ALA A 151 38.32 -3.81 9.81
C ALA A 151 37.73 -4.23 8.47
N PRO A 152 38.57 -4.62 7.49
CA PRO A 152 38.10 -5.10 6.21
C PRO A 152 37.48 -6.50 6.32
N ASN A 153 36.68 -6.86 5.32
CA ASN A 153 36.24 -8.23 5.09
C ASN A 153 37.43 -9.20 5.05
N GLY A 154 37.24 -10.40 5.59
CA GLY A 154 38.30 -11.40 5.78
C GLY A 154 39.08 -11.25 7.09
N THR A 155 38.80 -10.23 7.90
CA THR A 155 39.40 -10.09 9.24
C THR A 155 38.89 -11.15 10.20
N ARG A 156 39.77 -11.66 11.06
CA ARG A 156 39.41 -12.56 12.16
C ARG A 156 39.34 -11.81 13.49
N PHE A 157 38.19 -11.88 14.14
CA PHE A 157 37.98 -11.42 15.52
C PHE A 157 38.02 -12.63 16.44
N GLY A 158 39.19 -12.89 17.03
CA GLY A 158 39.46 -14.20 17.62
C GLY A 158 39.28 -15.31 16.57
N GLY A 159 38.36 -16.25 16.84
CA GLY A 159 38.05 -17.34 15.90
C GLY A 159 37.03 -16.97 14.82
N TRP A 160 36.28 -15.86 14.96
CA TRP A 160 35.23 -15.48 14.03
C TRP A 160 35.80 -14.81 12.77
N LEU A 161 35.44 -15.31 11.59
CA LEU A 161 35.81 -14.68 10.31
C LEU A 161 34.69 -13.75 9.86
N PHE A 162 34.97 -12.46 9.78
CA PHE A 162 33.98 -11.48 9.38
C PHE A 162 33.95 -11.27 7.86
N ASN A 163 32.75 -11.38 7.27
CA ASN A 163 32.45 -10.83 5.95
C ASN A 163 31.04 -10.23 5.94
N SER A 164 30.91 -8.97 5.50
CA SER A 164 29.62 -8.27 5.45
C SER A 164 28.59 -8.93 4.52
N ALA A 165 29.03 -9.76 3.56
CA ALA A 165 28.15 -10.45 2.63
C ALA A 165 27.44 -11.68 3.22
N ASP A 166 28.02 -12.35 4.21
CA ASP A 166 27.49 -13.60 4.80
C ASP A 166 27.20 -13.51 6.31
N ASN A 167 27.64 -12.43 6.97
CA ASN A 167 27.37 -12.17 8.37
C ASN A 167 26.14 -11.27 8.52
N GLN A 168 25.34 -11.50 9.56
CA GLN A 168 24.16 -10.72 9.90
C GLN A 168 24.29 -10.25 11.35
N ILE A 169 24.28 -8.94 11.55
CA ILE A 169 24.16 -8.32 12.87
C ILE A 169 22.71 -8.50 13.33
N ARG A 170 22.51 -9.09 14.51
CA ARG A 170 21.16 -9.47 14.99
C ARG A 170 20.63 -8.51 16.05
N ALA A 171 21.50 -8.11 16.96
CA ALA A 171 21.22 -7.23 18.08
C ALA A 171 22.53 -6.72 18.69
N VAL A 172 22.41 -5.74 19.58
CA VAL A 172 23.48 -5.27 20.46
C VAL A 172 22.94 -5.19 21.89
N GLY A 173 23.82 -5.35 22.88
CA GLY A 173 23.49 -5.26 24.30
C GLY A 173 24.64 -5.75 25.18
N ASP A 174 24.63 -5.38 26.45
CA ASP A 174 25.59 -5.86 27.46
C ASP A 174 25.30 -7.32 27.86
N PHE A 175 25.89 -8.29 27.14
CA PHE A 175 25.63 -9.71 27.38
C PHE A 175 26.53 -10.27 28.49
N ASP A 176 27.69 -9.65 28.74
CA ASP A 176 28.64 -10.14 29.75
C ASP A 176 28.58 -9.41 31.11
N GLY A 177 27.88 -8.28 31.16
CA GLY A 177 27.57 -7.50 32.37
C GLY A 177 28.67 -6.52 32.78
N ASP A 178 29.52 -6.08 31.86
CA ASP A 178 30.59 -5.13 32.16
C ASP A 178 30.25 -3.67 31.87
N GLY A 179 29.00 -3.40 31.46
CA GLY A 179 28.48 -2.07 31.16
C GLY A 179 28.76 -1.61 29.73
N LYS A 180 29.31 -2.46 28.86
CA LYS A 180 29.50 -2.18 27.43
C LYS A 180 28.57 -3.03 26.60
N ASP A 181 28.08 -2.49 25.49
CA ASP A 181 27.31 -3.28 24.55
C ASP A 181 28.26 -4.18 23.71
N GLU A 182 27.88 -5.45 23.53
CA GLU A 182 28.46 -6.33 22.52
C GLU A 182 27.56 -6.51 21.30
N ILE A 183 28.15 -7.04 20.23
CA ILE A 183 27.50 -7.30 18.95
C ILE A 183 27.12 -8.78 18.85
N LEU A 184 25.84 -9.08 18.78
CA LEU A 184 25.34 -10.41 18.48
C LEU A 184 25.32 -10.62 16.96
N ILE A 185 26.12 -11.56 16.47
CA ILE A 185 26.33 -11.82 15.05
C ILE A 185 26.01 -13.27 14.68
N THR A 186 25.46 -13.48 13.50
CA THR A 186 25.22 -14.81 12.94
C THR A 186 25.78 -14.92 11.52
N SER A 187 26.07 -16.13 11.08
CA SER A 187 26.46 -16.43 9.70
C SER A 187 26.07 -17.85 9.33
N GLY A 188 26.32 -18.27 8.09
CA GLY A 188 26.16 -19.68 7.70
C GLY A 188 27.02 -20.66 8.52
N TRP A 189 28.03 -20.17 9.25
CA TRP A 189 28.83 -20.99 10.16
C TRP A 189 28.14 -21.19 11.52
N GLY A 190 27.50 -20.16 12.09
CA GLY A 190 26.99 -20.22 13.45
C GLY A 190 26.59 -18.87 14.06
N ILE A 191 26.79 -18.73 15.36
CA ILE A 191 26.49 -17.54 16.18
C ILE A 191 27.73 -17.10 16.95
N GLY A 192 27.86 -15.79 17.19
CA GLY A 192 28.91 -15.22 18.03
C GLY A 192 28.48 -13.93 18.72
N ILE A 193 29.19 -13.60 19.78
CA ILE A 193 29.12 -12.32 20.49
C ILE A 193 30.50 -11.67 20.32
N LEU A 194 30.54 -10.48 19.74
CA LEU A 194 31.77 -9.73 19.50
C LEU A 194 31.83 -8.49 20.39
N LYS A 195 32.97 -8.28 21.04
CA LYS A 195 33.17 -7.20 22.02
C LYS A 195 34.29 -6.27 21.58
N LEU A 196 34.08 -4.96 21.67
CA LEU A 196 35.13 -3.97 21.41
C LEU A 196 36.27 -4.12 22.42
N SER A 197 37.49 -4.27 21.90
CA SER A 197 38.70 -4.43 22.68
C SER A 197 39.83 -3.61 22.05
N GLY A 198 40.10 -2.44 22.63
CA GLY A 198 41.02 -1.47 22.02
C GLY A 198 40.48 -0.99 20.67
N ASN A 199 41.25 -1.21 19.60
CA ASN A 199 40.87 -0.83 18.23
C ASN A 199 40.39 -2.00 17.36
N THR A 200 40.06 -3.14 17.97
CA THR A 200 39.57 -4.35 17.30
C THR A 200 38.37 -4.96 18.03
N LEU A 201 37.77 -6.00 17.48
CA LEU A 201 36.78 -6.82 18.18
C LEU A 201 37.44 -8.12 18.66
N SER A 202 37.06 -8.53 19.87
CA SER A 202 37.27 -9.88 20.40
C SER A 202 35.98 -10.70 20.24
N ALA A 203 36.07 -12.03 20.34
CA ALA A 203 34.92 -12.92 20.28
C ALA A 203 34.80 -13.72 21.60
N PRO A 204 34.24 -13.13 22.68
CA PRO A 204 34.06 -13.81 23.96
C PRO A 204 33.20 -15.07 23.87
N MET A 205 32.33 -15.17 22.86
CA MET A 205 31.54 -16.37 22.60
C MET A 205 31.39 -16.59 21.09
N MET A 206 31.57 -17.83 20.65
CA MET A 206 31.22 -18.26 19.30
C MET A 206 30.91 -19.76 19.30
N ALA A 207 29.94 -20.16 18.50
CA ALA A 207 29.57 -21.56 18.36
C ALA A 207 29.05 -21.86 16.95
N PRO A 208 29.44 -23.01 16.34
CA PRO A 208 28.94 -23.41 15.04
C PRO A 208 27.47 -23.83 15.10
N ASN A 209 26.82 -23.86 13.94
CA ASN A 209 25.53 -24.53 13.76
C ASN A 209 25.61 -25.99 14.27
N GLY A 210 24.52 -26.48 14.86
CA GLY A 210 24.47 -27.80 15.50
C GLY A 210 24.96 -27.84 16.94
N THR A 211 25.43 -26.72 17.50
CA THR A 211 25.77 -26.62 18.92
C THR A 211 24.51 -26.67 19.78
N ARG A 212 24.59 -27.35 20.92
CA ARG A 212 23.54 -27.33 21.95
C ARG A 212 23.86 -26.32 23.05
N PHE A 213 22.96 -25.36 23.25
CA PHE A 213 22.96 -24.45 24.40
C PHE A 213 22.00 -24.99 25.44
N GLY A 214 22.52 -25.83 26.34
CA GLY A 214 21.67 -26.69 27.18
C GLY A 214 20.83 -27.63 26.31
N GLY A 215 19.51 -27.50 26.36
CA GLY A 215 18.60 -28.29 25.53
C GLY A 215 18.33 -27.73 24.13
N TRP A 216 18.68 -26.46 23.86
CA TRP A 216 18.38 -25.80 22.59
C TRP A 216 19.40 -26.17 21.53
N LEU A 217 18.97 -26.71 20.39
CA LEU A 217 19.85 -26.98 19.24
C LEU A 217 19.88 -25.74 18.33
N PHE A 218 21.03 -25.08 18.27
CA PHE A 218 21.18 -23.87 17.47
C PHE A 218 21.36 -24.17 15.97
N ASN A 219 20.61 -23.45 15.14
CA ASN A 219 20.80 -23.43 13.69
C ASN A 219 20.40 -22.06 13.13
N SER A 220 21.39 -21.34 12.58
CA SER A 220 21.19 -20.01 11.97
C SER A 220 20.21 -19.98 10.78
N LEU A 221 19.93 -21.14 10.16
CA LEU A 221 19.00 -21.24 9.02
C LEU A 221 17.53 -21.38 9.41
N ASP A 222 17.21 -21.65 10.67
CA ASP A 222 15.82 -21.79 11.14
C ASP A 222 15.54 -21.02 12.45
N ASN A 223 16.58 -20.60 13.17
CA ASN A 223 16.44 -19.84 14.41
C ASN A 223 16.35 -18.34 14.15
N ARG A 224 15.48 -17.67 14.92
CA ARG A 224 15.34 -16.21 14.94
C ARG A 224 15.71 -15.64 16.29
N ILE A 225 16.07 -14.37 16.27
CA ILE A 225 16.42 -13.59 17.45
C ILE A 225 15.56 -12.33 17.42
N PRO A 226 14.34 -12.39 17.98
CA PRO A 226 13.41 -11.27 17.86
C PRO A 226 13.78 -10.12 18.79
N VAL A 227 14.21 -10.44 20.01
CA VAL A 227 14.45 -9.48 21.11
C VAL A 227 15.67 -9.92 21.92
N VAL A 228 16.41 -8.93 22.42
CA VAL A 228 17.38 -9.10 23.50
C VAL A 228 17.03 -8.15 24.65
N GLY A 229 17.29 -8.54 25.89
CA GLY A 229 16.98 -7.75 27.08
C GLY A 229 17.28 -8.51 28.36
N ASP A 230 17.31 -7.81 29.49
CA ASP A 230 17.53 -8.42 30.81
C ASP A 230 16.22 -9.03 31.31
N PHE A 231 16.01 -10.31 31.03
CA PHE A 231 14.75 -11.00 31.33
C PHE A 231 14.71 -11.52 32.77
N ASP A 232 15.86 -11.74 33.40
CA ASP A 232 15.95 -12.28 34.75
C ASP A 232 16.31 -11.26 35.84
N GLY A 233 16.74 -10.06 35.46
CA GLY A 233 17.00 -8.90 36.31
C GLY A 233 18.40 -8.86 36.91
N ASP A 234 19.39 -9.54 36.30
CA ASP A 234 20.76 -9.57 36.81
C ASP A 234 21.69 -8.52 36.20
N GLY A 235 21.15 -7.64 35.35
CA GLY A 235 21.86 -6.56 34.68
C GLY A 235 22.51 -6.98 33.36
N LYS A 236 22.35 -8.23 32.92
CA LYS A 236 22.86 -8.71 31.62
C LYS A 236 21.73 -8.89 30.64
N ALA A 237 22.00 -8.66 29.36
CA ALA A 237 21.07 -9.00 28.30
C ALA A 237 21.08 -10.52 28.04
N GLU A 238 19.90 -11.13 27.96
CA GLU A 238 19.70 -12.43 27.35
C GLU A 238 19.08 -12.32 25.95
N ILE A 239 19.11 -13.44 25.22
CA ILE A 239 18.65 -13.55 23.85
C ILE A 239 17.37 -14.38 23.82
N LEU A 240 16.23 -13.78 23.42
CA LEU A 240 15.08 -14.57 23.01
C LEU A 240 15.41 -15.24 21.67
N ILE A 241 15.40 -16.57 21.65
CA ILE A 241 15.57 -17.36 20.44
C ILE A 241 14.28 -18.12 20.10
N THR A 242 13.89 -18.14 18.83
CA THR A 242 12.69 -18.85 18.37
C THR A 242 13.01 -19.76 17.18
N SER A 243 12.24 -20.83 17.03
CA SER A 243 12.28 -21.73 15.88
C SER A 243 10.90 -22.35 15.63
N GLY A 244 10.78 -23.21 14.64
CA GLY A 244 9.57 -24.02 14.44
C GLY A 244 9.24 -24.96 15.61
N TRP A 245 10.20 -25.22 16.50
CA TRP A 245 9.96 -26.01 17.71
C TRP A 245 9.29 -25.20 18.82
N GLY A 246 9.67 -23.93 19.01
CA GLY A 246 9.19 -23.10 20.12
C GLY A 246 10.12 -21.92 20.42
N ILE A 247 10.22 -21.53 21.69
CA ILE A 247 11.06 -20.41 22.16
C ILE A 247 12.06 -20.86 23.23
N GLY A 248 13.15 -20.12 23.38
CA GLY A 248 14.10 -20.23 24.48
C GLY A 248 14.70 -18.88 24.84
N ILE A 249 15.27 -18.78 26.04
CA ILE A 249 16.12 -17.67 26.46
C ILE A 249 17.55 -18.19 26.51
N LEU A 250 18.48 -17.58 25.77
CA LEU A 250 19.91 -17.89 25.85
C LEU A 250 20.62 -16.83 26.69
N LYS A 251 21.34 -17.28 27.71
CA LYS A 251 22.12 -16.45 28.62
C LYS A 251 23.60 -16.74 28.47
N LEU A 252 24.42 -15.69 28.40
CA LEU A 252 25.86 -15.81 28.39
C LEU A 252 26.37 -15.98 29.82
N SER A 253 27.09 -17.08 30.08
CA SER A 253 27.74 -17.33 31.36
C SER A 253 29.13 -17.89 31.11
N SER A 254 30.17 -17.20 31.61
CA SER A 254 31.57 -17.63 31.52
C SER A 254 32.02 -17.98 30.10
N GLY A 255 31.61 -17.18 29.09
CA GLY A 255 31.97 -17.36 27.68
C GLY A 255 31.14 -18.42 26.93
N VAL A 256 30.09 -18.98 27.56
CA VAL A 256 29.23 -20.00 26.95
C VAL A 256 27.76 -19.58 27.02
N LEU A 257 27.03 -19.72 25.92
CA LEU A 257 25.57 -19.58 25.93
C LEU A 257 24.91 -20.84 26.50
N GLN A 258 23.98 -20.66 27.42
CA GLN A 258 23.11 -21.71 27.96
C GLN A 258 21.66 -21.30 27.81
N SER A 259 20.76 -22.27 27.66
CA SER A 259 19.32 -22.02 27.60
C SER A 259 18.66 -22.35 28.94
N PRO A 260 18.56 -21.43 29.91
CA PRO A 260 17.86 -21.68 31.18
C PRO A 260 16.36 -21.94 31.02
N VAL A 261 15.77 -21.42 29.93
CA VAL A 261 14.33 -21.48 29.65
C VAL A 261 14.11 -22.01 28.25
N MET A 262 13.17 -22.94 28.10
CA MET A 262 12.68 -23.40 26.80
C MET A 262 11.22 -23.80 26.90
N ALA A 263 10.47 -23.53 25.83
CA ALA A 263 9.07 -23.94 25.72
C ALA A 263 8.75 -24.30 24.28
N GLU A 264 8.20 -25.49 24.08
CA GLU A 264 7.73 -25.96 22.79
C GLU A 264 6.41 -25.28 22.38
N ASN A 265 6.16 -25.21 21.07
CA ASN A 265 4.88 -24.79 20.52
C ASN A 265 3.73 -25.63 21.12
N GLY A 266 2.64 -24.97 21.47
CA GLY A 266 1.51 -25.55 22.17
C GLY A 266 1.62 -25.51 23.69
N LYS A 267 2.80 -25.25 24.27
CA LYS A 267 2.96 -24.98 25.71
C LYS A 267 2.07 -23.81 26.11
N LYS A 268 1.45 -23.92 27.28
CA LYS A 268 0.60 -22.88 27.86
C LYS A 268 1.37 -22.06 28.90
N PHE A 269 1.32 -20.74 28.78
CA PHE A 269 1.72 -19.79 29.80
C PHE A 269 0.44 -19.19 30.38
N GLY A 270 -0.09 -19.80 31.44
CA GLY A 270 -1.48 -19.55 31.85
C GLY A 270 -2.46 -20.01 30.76
N ASN A 271 -3.26 -19.07 30.22
CA ASN A 271 -4.16 -19.35 29.10
C ASN A 271 -3.55 -19.07 27.73
N TRP A 272 -2.40 -18.39 27.67
CA TRP A 272 -1.73 -18.12 26.40
C TRP A 272 -1.13 -19.42 25.86
N ARG A 273 -1.46 -19.78 24.62
CA ARG A 273 -0.90 -20.95 23.95
C ARG A 273 0.19 -20.49 22.99
N LEU A 274 1.44 -20.84 23.28
CA LEU A 274 2.58 -20.47 22.45
C LEU A 274 2.45 -21.07 21.04
N ASN A 275 2.63 -20.24 20.02
CA ASN A 275 2.78 -20.69 18.64
C ASN A 275 3.70 -19.73 17.87
N THR A 276 4.96 -20.11 17.65
CA THR A 276 5.95 -19.27 16.97
C THR A 276 5.67 -19.04 15.48
N THR A 277 4.67 -19.69 14.90
CA THR A 277 4.26 -19.42 13.50
C THR A 277 3.35 -18.20 13.36
N ASP A 278 2.60 -17.84 14.41
CA ASP A 278 1.64 -16.73 14.39
C ASP A 278 1.79 -15.75 15.57
N ASN A 279 2.61 -16.09 16.57
CA ASN A 279 2.97 -15.19 17.68
C ASN A 279 4.11 -14.28 17.22
N ARG A 280 3.85 -12.98 17.23
CA ARG A 280 4.84 -11.93 16.99
C ARG A 280 5.51 -11.57 18.29
N PHE A 281 6.83 -11.76 18.33
CA PHE A 281 7.70 -11.25 19.37
C PHE A 281 8.55 -10.18 18.70
N GLY A 282 8.50 -8.95 19.21
CA GLY A 282 9.21 -7.83 18.57
C GLY A 282 9.23 -6.56 19.40
N LEU A 283 8.40 -6.52 20.44
CA LEU A 283 8.33 -5.44 21.40
C LEU A 283 8.55 -6.01 22.80
N SER A 284 9.31 -5.31 23.61
CA SER A 284 9.66 -5.70 24.97
C SER A 284 9.97 -4.48 25.81
N GLY A 285 9.86 -4.62 27.12
CA GLY A 285 10.14 -3.55 28.07
C GLY A 285 9.79 -4.00 29.47
N ASP A 286 10.12 -3.16 30.44
CA ASP A 286 9.69 -3.35 31.83
C ASP A 286 8.28 -2.79 31.95
N PHE A 287 7.28 -3.60 31.62
CA PHE A 287 5.88 -3.14 31.56
C PHE A 287 5.27 -3.03 32.97
N ASP A 288 5.79 -3.78 33.95
CA ASP A 288 5.25 -3.80 35.32
C ASP A 288 6.10 -3.08 36.37
N GLY A 289 7.28 -2.60 35.99
CA GLY A 289 8.16 -1.73 36.78
C GLY A 289 9.04 -2.49 37.79
N ASP A 290 9.32 -3.77 37.56
CA ASP A 290 10.12 -4.60 38.48
C ASP A 290 11.62 -4.69 38.10
N GLY A 291 12.03 -3.97 37.06
CA GLY A 291 13.39 -3.92 36.55
C GLY A 291 13.72 -5.04 35.57
N LYS A 292 12.77 -5.92 35.21
CA LYS A 292 12.97 -7.00 34.25
C LYS A 292 12.31 -6.68 32.92
N THR A 293 12.83 -7.28 31.86
CA THR A 293 12.26 -7.19 30.54
C THR A 293 11.15 -8.23 30.39
N GLU A 294 9.94 -7.78 30.04
CA GLU A 294 8.86 -8.63 29.58
C GLU A 294 8.72 -8.60 28.05
N LEU A 295 8.06 -9.63 27.51
CA LEU A 295 7.78 -9.75 26.09
C LEU A 295 6.34 -9.35 25.79
N PHE A 296 6.15 -8.38 24.91
CA PHE A 296 4.85 -8.18 24.29
C PHE A 296 4.69 -9.16 23.12
N VAL A 297 3.55 -9.85 23.10
CA VAL A 297 3.20 -10.83 22.07
C VAL A 297 1.87 -10.46 21.41
N ALA A 298 1.85 -10.45 20.08
CA ALA A 298 0.62 -10.29 19.31
C ALA A 298 0.39 -11.50 18.40
N SER A 299 -0.84 -12.00 18.33
CA SER A 299 -1.23 -13.17 17.53
C SER A 299 -2.60 -12.94 16.86
N PRO A 300 -3.07 -13.84 15.98
CA PRO A 300 -4.44 -13.79 15.45
C PRO A 300 -5.53 -13.88 16.53
N TRP A 301 -5.20 -14.41 17.72
CA TRP A 301 -6.13 -14.44 18.85
C TRP A 301 -6.25 -13.09 19.55
N GLY A 302 -5.17 -12.31 19.64
CA GLY A 302 -5.11 -11.07 20.41
C GLY A 302 -3.69 -10.70 20.83
N ILE A 303 -3.55 -9.99 21.94
CA ILE A 303 -2.28 -9.53 22.50
C ILE A 303 -2.04 -10.08 23.91
N GLY A 304 -0.79 -10.12 24.35
CA GLY A 304 -0.42 -10.48 25.71
C GLY A 304 0.94 -9.92 26.12
N ILE A 305 1.20 -9.93 27.42
CA ILE A 305 2.53 -9.66 27.99
C ILE A 305 2.98 -10.95 28.66
N LEU A 306 4.14 -11.47 28.25
CA LEU A 306 4.76 -12.66 28.80
C LEU A 306 5.94 -12.25 29.70
N LYS A 307 5.93 -12.76 30.93
CA LYS A 307 6.93 -12.46 31.95
C LYS A 307 7.70 -13.71 32.35
N LEU A 308 9.02 -13.61 32.41
CA LEU A 308 9.86 -14.69 32.90
C LEU A 308 9.72 -14.82 34.42
N SER A 309 9.40 -16.03 34.89
CA SER A 309 9.26 -16.36 36.31
C SER A 309 9.95 -17.69 36.60
N GLY A 310 11.14 -17.63 37.20
CA GLY A 310 12.01 -18.79 37.36
C GLY A 310 12.43 -19.32 35.98
N ASN A 311 12.13 -20.59 35.70
CA ASN A 311 12.53 -21.23 34.44
C ASN A 311 11.37 -21.36 33.42
N THR A 312 10.32 -20.54 33.53
CA THR A 312 9.17 -20.53 32.61
C THR A 312 8.58 -19.13 32.43
N PHE A 313 7.86 -18.92 31.34
CA PHE A 313 7.02 -17.73 31.19
C PHE A 313 5.67 -17.88 31.88
N THR A 314 5.14 -16.74 32.32
CA THR A 314 3.74 -16.52 32.69
C THR A 314 3.14 -15.49 31.73
N ALA A 315 1.81 -15.47 31.59
CA ALA A 315 1.10 -14.45 30.80
C ALA A 315 0.20 -13.63 31.73
N PRO A 316 0.75 -12.67 32.50
CA PRO A 316 -0.04 -11.84 33.42
C PRO A 316 -1.14 -11.05 32.71
N VAL A 317 -0.95 -10.73 31.43
CA VAL A 317 -1.89 -9.95 30.62
C VAL A 317 -2.22 -10.70 29.34
N MET A 318 -3.50 -10.80 29.03
CA MET A 318 -4.00 -11.35 27.77
C MET A 318 -5.29 -10.64 27.38
N VAL A 319 -5.36 -10.14 26.15
CA VAL A 319 -6.53 -9.46 25.60
C VAL A 319 -6.84 -10.02 24.23
N SER A 320 -8.02 -10.62 24.06
CA SER A 320 -8.45 -11.15 22.77
C SER A 320 -8.84 -10.04 21.80
N ASN A 321 -8.68 -10.30 20.50
CA ASN A 321 -9.23 -9.47 19.44
C ASN A 321 -10.73 -9.22 19.65
N GLY A 322 -11.19 -8.03 19.30
CA GLY A 322 -12.55 -7.54 19.52
C GLY A 322 -12.80 -6.91 20.88
N THR A 323 -11.93 -7.14 21.88
CA THR A 323 -12.03 -6.52 23.21
C THR A 323 -11.77 -5.02 23.11
N SER A 324 -12.59 -4.22 23.80
CA SER A 324 -12.39 -2.78 23.92
C SER A 324 -11.70 -2.45 25.24
N ILE A 325 -10.53 -1.82 25.16
CA ILE A 325 -9.77 -1.29 26.30
C ILE A 325 -10.03 0.22 26.34
N ASN A 326 -10.88 0.68 27.26
CA ASN A 326 -11.19 2.11 27.44
C ASN A 326 -11.53 2.84 26.12
N GLY A 327 -12.22 2.16 25.19
CA GLY A 327 -12.61 2.68 23.88
C GLY A 327 -11.71 2.27 22.71
N TRP A 328 -10.48 1.80 22.96
CA TRP A 328 -9.63 1.22 21.94
C TRP A 328 -10.01 -0.24 21.68
N ARG A 329 -10.47 -0.55 20.47
CA ARG A 329 -10.78 -1.94 20.08
C ARG A 329 -9.52 -2.64 19.60
N ILE A 330 -9.11 -3.71 20.30
CA ILE A 330 -7.98 -4.53 19.90
C ILE A 330 -8.33 -5.31 18.63
N ASN A 331 -7.58 -5.08 17.57
CA ASN A 331 -7.56 -5.89 16.37
C ASN A 331 -6.12 -6.02 15.88
N THR A 332 -5.46 -7.15 16.13
CA THR A 332 -4.06 -7.34 15.74
C THR A 332 -3.81 -7.31 14.23
N GLU A 333 -4.86 -7.43 13.40
CA GLU A 333 -4.81 -7.24 11.93
C GLU A 333 -4.60 -5.78 11.55
N ASP A 334 -5.31 -4.86 12.22
CA ASP A 334 -5.27 -3.42 11.93
C ASP A 334 -4.34 -2.63 12.87
N ASN A 335 -4.07 -3.16 14.06
CA ASN A 335 -3.27 -2.51 15.08
C ASN A 335 -1.80 -2.87 14.92
N ARG A 336 -0.95 -1.84 14.84
CA ARG A 336 0.51 -1.97 14.87
C ARG A 336 1.03 -1.63 16.25
N PHE A 337 1.97 -2.43 16.74
CA PHE A 337 2.55 -2.35 18.08
C PHE A 337 4.07 -2.37 17.93
N ASN A 338 4.63 -1.26 17.44
CA ASN A 338 6.02 -1.24 16.97
C ASN A 338 6.93 -0.37 17.84
N LYS A 339 6.37 0.37 18.81
CA LYS A 339 7.15 1.22 19.72
C LYS A 339 6.66 1.11 21.15
N ALA A 340 7.60 1.10 22.08
CA ALA A 340 7.36 1.06 23.50
C ALA A 340 8.42 1.90 24.21
N ALA A 341 7.98 2.70 25.17
CA ALA A 341 8.81 3.58 25.97
C ALA A 341 8.00 4.07 27.19
N ASP A 342 8.67 4.70 28.14
CA ASP A 342 8.03 5.37 29.28
C ASP A 342 7.48 6.73 28.82
N PHE A 343 6.25 6.75 28.31
CA PHE A 343 5.63 7.93 27.73
C PHE A 343 5.00 8.85 28.79
N ASP A 344 4.76 8.34 30.00
CA ASP A 344 4.14 9.11 31.08
C ASP A 344 5.03 9.32 32.32
N LYS A 345 6.28 8.84 32.27
CA LYS A 345 7.34 9.00 33.27
C LYS A 345 7.01 8.32 34.61
N ASP A 346 6.26 7.23 34.57
CA ASP A 346 5.97 6.44 35.78
C ASP A 346 7.04 5.36 36.06
N GLY A 347 8.04 5.23 35.18
CA GLY A 347 9.11 4.25 35.26
C GLY A 347 8.75 2.89 34.66
N ARG A 348 7.55 2.73 34.11
CA ARG A 348 7.11 1.56 33.37
C ARG A 348 7.17 1.86 31.88
N THR A 349 7.16 0.79 31.11
CA THR A 349 7.11 0.88 29.66
C THR A 349 5.65 0.87 29.21
N GLU A 350 5.27 1.78 28.32
CA GLU A 350 3.97 1.79 27.65
C GLU A 350 4.11 1.33 26.20
N ILE A 351 2.98 1.00 25.57
CA ILE A 351 2.92 0.51 24.18
C ILE A 351 2.22 1.54 23.31
N LEU A 352 2.94 2.05 22.30
CA LEU A 352 2.34 2.86 21.25
C LEU A 352 1.59 1.95 20.29
N VAL A 353 0.31 2.24 20.06
CA VAL A 353 -0.53 1.54 19.10
C VAL A 353 -1.04 2.47 18.01
N THR A 354 -0.87 2.09 16.75
CA THR A 354 -1.45 2.78 15.60
C THR A 354 -2.48 1.90 14.90
N SER A 355 -3.46 2.51 14.25
CA SER A 355 -4.52 1.83 13.50
C SER A 355 -5.01 2.73 12.36
N PRO A 356 -5.69 2.20 11.31
CA PRO A 356 -6.28 3.04 10.25
C PRO A 356 -7.23 4.14 10.74
N TRP A 357 -7.76 4.03 11.97
CA TRP A 357 -8.64 5.06 12.54
C TRP A 357 -7.92 6.06 13.45
N GLY A 358 -6.72 5.77 13.98
CA GLY A 358 -6.06 6.67 14.94
C GLY A 358 -4.85 6.10 15.68
N LEU A 359 -4.48 6.78 16.77
CA LEU A 359 -3.30 6.56 17.62
C LEU A 359 -3.72 6.38 19.07
N GLY A 360 -3.04 5.49 19.80
CA GLY A 360 -3.23 5.33 21.24
C GLY A 360 -1.96 4.90 21.96
N ILE A 361 -1.96 5.05 23.29
CA ILE A 361 -0.91 4.60 24.19
C ILE A 361 -1.56 3.67 25.22
N LEU A 362 -1.09 2.42 25.27
CA LEU A 362 -1.57 1.39 26.18
C LEU A 362 -0.60 1.23 27.34
N ASN A 363 -1.14 1.29 28.56
CA ASN A 363 -0.36 1.18 29.79
C ASN A 363 -0.81 -0.05 30.57
N LEU A 364 0.08 -0.61 31.38
CA LEU A 364 -0.26 -1.69 32.28
C LEU A 364 -0.71 -1.15 33.65
N SER A 365 -1.95 -1.43 34.02
CA SER A 365 -2.51 -1.15 35.35
C SER A 365 -2.80 -2.47 36.08
N GLY A 366 -1.90 -2.87 36.97
CA GLY A 366 -1.94 -4.20 37.58
C GLY A 366 -1.78 -5.29 36.52
N ASN A 367 -2.76 -6.19 36.39
CA ASN A 367 -2.78 -7.24 35.36
C ASN A 367 -3.72 -6.91 34.18
N SER A 368 -4.02 -5.63 33.95
CA SER A 368 -4.93 -5.20 32.89
C SER A 368 -4.35 -4.03 32.11
N LEU A 369 -4.56 -4.02 30.80
CA LEU A 369 -4.22 -2.87 29.98
C LEU A 369 -5.29 -1.79 30.11
N VAL A 370 -4.85 -0.54 30.10
CA VAL A 370 -5.70 0.65 30.01
C VAL A 370 -5.16 1.56 28.91
N THR A 371 -5.98 2.47 28.39
CA THR A 371 -5.51 3.52 27.48
C THR A 371 -5.25 4.79 28.29
N SER A 372 -4.03 5.33 28.19
CA SER A 372 -3.69 6.62 28.81
C SER A 372 -3.94 7.78 27.85
N MET A 373 -3.78 7.54 26.55
CA MET A 373 -4.03 8.49 25.47
C MET A 373 -4.69 7.77 24.29
N MET A 374 -5.64 8.43 23.64
CA MET A 374 -6.28 7.95 22.42
C MET A 374 -6.75 9.12 21.56
N ALA A 375 -6.49 9.07 20.26
CA ALA A 375 -6.90 10.10 19.33
C ALA A 375 -7.25 9.53 17.95
N PRO A 376 -8.42 9.85 17.38
CA PRO A 376 -8.73 9.49 16.01
C PRO A 376 -7.92 10.33 15.01
N ASN A 377 -7.75 9.80 13.79
CA ASN A 377 -7.24 10.55 12.65
C ASN A 377 -8.04 11.85 12.45
N GLY A 378 -7.34 12.93 12.09
CA GLY A 378 -7.88 14.29 12.05
C GLY A 378 -7.70 15.07 13.36
N THR A 379 -7.30 14.42 14.46
CA THR A 379 -6.94 15.11 15.71
C THR A 379 -5.70 15.97 15.52
N ARG A 380 -5.68 17.15 16.15
CA ARG A 380 -4.52 18.05 16.14
C ARG A 380 -3.78 18.02 17.47
N PHE A 381 -2.47 17.81 17.42
CA PHE A 381 -1.54 17.93 18.55
C PHE A 381 -0.72 19.20 18.34
N GLY A 382 -1.21 20.32 18.88
CA GLY A 382 -0.71 21.63 18.48
C GLY A 382 -0.88 21.86 16.97
N GLY A 383 0.25 22.03 16.25
CA GLY A 383 0.23 22.19 14.79
C GLY A 383 0.20 20.87 14.01
N TRP A 384 0.51 19.73 14.63
CA TRP A 384 0.56 18.44 13.96
C TRP A 384 -0.85 17.90 13.73
N LEU A 385 -1.13 17.42 12.51
CA LEU A 385 -2.40 16.77 12.17
C LEU A 385 -2.18 15.26 12.09
N LEU A 386 -2.80 14.51 13.00
CA LEU A 386 -2.69 13.05 13.02
C LEU A 386 -3.38 12.44 11.79
N ASN A 387 -2.62 11.66 11.04
CA ASN A 387 -3.13 10.78 10.00
C ASN A 387 -2.23 9.54 9.88
N THR A 388 -2.62 8.43 10.47
CA THR A 388 -1.82 7.18 10.46
C THR A 388 -1.59 6.58 9.07
N ALA A 389 -2.26 7.06 8.03
CA ALA A 389 -2.00 6.65 6.65
C ALA A 389 -0.72 7.28 6.05
N ASP A 390 -0.31 8.46 6.52
CA ASP A 390 0.87 9.17 6.01
C ASP A 390 1.82 9.65 7.12
N ASN A 391 1.48 9.45 8.39
CA ASN A 391 2.34 9.70 9.54
C ASN A 391 3.09 8.42 9.89
N ASP A 392 4.42 8.44 9.76
CA ASP A 392 5.28 7.37 10.24
C ASP A 392 5.66 7.63 11.70
N MET A 393 4.98 6.93 12.62
CA MET A 393 5.19 7.00 14.07
C MET A 393 6.31 6.06 14.55
N GLU A 394 6.95 5.37 13.61
CA GLU A 394 7.94 4.32 13.84
C GLU A 394 9.35 4.81 13.44
N LEU A 395 9.59 6.12 13.47
CA LEU A 395 10.92 6.67 13.21
C LEU A 395 11.96 6.07 14.17
N GLY A 396 13.09 5.65 13.60
CA GLY A 396 14.15 4.94 14.32
C GLY A 396 13.83 3.47 14.61
N VAL A 397 12.67 2.95 14.16
CA VAL A 397 12.26 1.56 14.29
C VAL A 397 12.31 0.88 12.91
N GLY A 398 12.93 -0.29 12.85
CA GLY A 398 13.00 -1.12 11.66
C GLY A 398 14.04 -0.71 10.61
N GLU A 399 14.20 -1.56 9.60
CA GLU A 399 15.14 -1.40 8.49
C GLU A 399 14.42 -1.41 7.14
N SER A 400 14.96 -0.68 6.16
CA SER A 400 14.44 -0.68 4.78
C SER A 400 15.28 -1.60 3.91
N ASN A 401 14.70 -2.71 3.44
CA ASN A 401 15.35 -3.75 2.65
C ASN A 401 14.64 -3.93 1.30
N ALA A 402 15.39 -4.12 0.23
CA ALA A 402 14.83 -4.49 -1.07
C ALA A 402 15.55 -5.67 -1.71
N VAL A 403 14.81 -6.64 -2.21
CA VAL A 403 15.32 -7.77 -2.99
C VAL A 403 14.79 -7.68 -4.41
N ILE A 404 15.68 -7.54 -5.38
CA ILE A 404 15.34 -7.50 -6.80
C ILE A 404 15.92 -8.74 -7.48
N ILE A 405 15.04 -9.63 -7.91
CA ILE A 405 15.43 -10.82 -8.69
C ILE A 405 15.01 -10.55 -10.12
N TYR A 406 15.93 -10.59 -11.07
CA TYR A 406 15.65 -10.10 -12.42
C TYR A 406 16.16 -10.98 -13.57
N HIS A 407 15.43 -10.93 -14.68
CA HIS A 407 15.90 -11.36 -15.99
C HIS A 407 16.51 -10.17 -16.73
N LYS A 408 17.52 -10.40 -17.59
CA LYS A 408 18.25 -9.33 -18.30
C LYS A 408 17.36 -8.41 -19.14
N ASP A 409 16.23 -8.94 -19.60
CA ASP A 409 15.28 -8.16 -20.39
C ASP A 409 14.66 -7.00 -19.57
N TRP A 410 14.69 -7.08 -18.24
CA TRP A 410 14.16 -6.06 -17.33
C TRP A 410 15.19 -5.00 -16.88
N ASN A 411 16.41 -5.02 -17.42
CA ASN A 411 17.53 -4.21 -16.91
C ASN A 411 17.23 -2.71 -16.74
N ALA A 412 16.51 -2.08 -17.67
CA ALA A 412 16.20 -0.65 -17.58
C ALA A 412 15.28 -0.32 -16.39
N ALA A 413 14.18 -1.08 -16.23
CA ALA A 413 13.24 -0.90 -15.12
C ALA A 413 13.88 -1.26 -13.77
N VAL A 414 14.71 -2.31 -13.75
CA VAL A 414 15.46 -2.73 -12.56
C VAL A 414 16.45 -1.66 -12.12
N LEU A 415 17.19 -1.06 -13.05
CA LEU A 415 18.15 -0.01 -12.74
C LEU A 415 17.46 1.23 -12.15
N ASN A 416 16.35 1.67 -12.74
CA ASN A 416 15.62 2.85 -12.26
C ASN A 416 14.98 2.60 -10.89
N THR A 417 14.39 1.41 -10.69
CA THR A 417 13.81 0.99 -9.41
C THR A 417 14.89 0.90 -8.33
N LYS A 418 16.03 0.27 -8.65
CA LYS A 418 17.19 0.19 -7.75
C LYS A 418 17.67 1.58 -7.33
N ASN A 419 17.92 2.47 -8.28
CA ASN A 419 18.41 3.83 -7.99
C ASN A 419 17.42 4.60 -7.09
N THR A 420 16.12 4.46 -7.36
CA THR A 420 15.08 5.13 -6.58
C THR A 420 15.00 4.58 -5.15
N LEU A 421 15.05 3.26 -4.98
CA LEU A 421 15.05 2.65 -3.66
C LEU A 421 16.32 3.00 -2.87
N GLN A 422 17.48 3.04 -3.52
CA GLN A 422 18.73 3.49 -2.89
C GLN A 422 18.64 4.95 -2.42
N GLN A 423 18.07 5.84 -3.24
CA GLN A 423 17.84 7.24 -2.86
C GLN A 423 16.90 7.38 -1.66
N ARG A 424 16.01 6.40 -1.46
CA ARG A 424 15.10 6.32 -0.32
C ARG A 424 15.67 5.54 0.87
N GLY A 425 16.96 5.21 0.84
CA GLY A 425 17.67 4.56 1.94
C GLY A 425 17.41 3.06 2.08
N TYR A 426 16.87 2.39 1.04
CA TYR A 426 16.73 0.93 1.04
C TYR A 426 18.08 0.25 0.79
N MET A 427 18.35 -0.78 1.59
CA MET A 427 19.42 -1.73 1.33
C MET A 427 19.03 -2.67 0.18
N ILE A 428 19.72 -2.55 -0.97
CA ILE A 428 19.35 -3.31 -2.17
C ILE A 428 20.18 -4.57 -2.33
N HIS A 429 19.49 -5.71 -2.46
CA HIS A 429 20.03 -6.96 -2.94
C HIS A 429 19.47 -7.27 -4.32
N SER A 430 20.26 -7.04 -5.38
CA SER A 430 19.87 -7.33 -6.75
C SER A 430 20.63 -8.52 -7.32
N THR A 431 19.95 -9.51 -7.90
CA THR A 431 20.56 -10.69 -8.50
C THR A 431 19.77 -11.19 -9.71
N ASP A 432 20.46 -11.79 -10.68
CA ASP A 432 19.84 -12.47 -11.81
C ASP A 432 19.71 -14.00 -11.65
N ASP A 433 20.11 -14.48 -10.46
CA ASP A 433 20.09 -15.88 -10.05
C ASP A 433 19.00 -16.16 -9.02
N ALA A 434 18.09 -17.07 -9.38
CA ALA A 434 16.96 -17.49 -8.57
C ALA A 434 17.39 -18.05 -7.21
N ASN A 435 18.46 -18.85 -7.14
CA ASN A 435 18.89 -19.50 -5.90
C ASN A 435 19.50 -18.49 -4.91
N ILE A 436 20.27 -17.54 -5.43
CA ILE A 436 20.82 -16.44 -4.63
C ILE A 436 19.67 -15.57 -4.09
N GLY A 437 18.70 -15.23 -4.95
CA GLY A 437 17.54 -14.44 -4.56
C GLY A 437 16.69 -15.14 -3.50
N LEU A 438 16.41 -16.43 -3.68
CA LEU A 438 15.67 -17.24 -2.71
C LEU A 438 16.40 -17.33 -1.37
N THR A 439 17.73 -17.46 -1.39
CA THR A 439 18.53 -17.49 -0.16
C THR A 439 18.41 -16.18 0.61
N LYS A 440 18.49 -15.03 -0.09
CA LYS A 440 18.30 -13.72 0.56
C LYS A 440 16.88 -13.54 1.12
N LEU A 441 15.85 -13.99 0.40
CA LEU A 441 14.47 -13.96 0.88
C LEU A 441 14.27 -14.85 2.11
N ARG A 442 14.91 -16.02 2.17
CA ARG A 442 14.91 -16.87 3.37
C ARG A 442 15.53 -16.16 4.57
N VAL A 443 16.70 -15.54 4.39
CA VAL A 443 17.35 -14.75 5.45
C VAL A 443 16.42 -13.63 5.94
N LEU A 444 15.87 -12.82 5.03
CA LEU A 444 14.94 -11.75 5.41
C LEU A 444 13.71 -12.30 6.14
N SER A 445 13.18 -13.44 5.73
CA SER A 445 12.04 -14.06 6.45
C SER A 445 12.37 -14.46 7.89
N LEU A 446 13.64 -14.63 8.24
CA LEU A 446 14.12 -14.98 9.59
C LEU A 446 14.61 -13.77 10.38
N THR A 447 14.95 -12.68 9.71
CA THR A 447 15.52 -11.48 10.33
C THR A 447 14.56 -10.31 10.36
N ALA A 448 13.53 -10.29 9.51
CA ALA A 448 12.56 -9.21 9.45
C ALA A 448 11.81 -9.09 10.79
N LYS A 449 11.72 -7.85 11.27
CA LYS A 449 11.07 -7.47 12.53
C LYS A 449 9.85 -6.59 12.23
N SER A 450 9.03 -6.37 13.26
CA SER A 450 7.93 -5.42 13.17
C SER A 450 8.47 -4.01 12.87
N GLY A 451 7.88 -3.33 11.89
CA GLY A 451 8.32 -2.00 11.43
C GLY A 451 9.36 -2.01 10.30
N ASP A 452 9.93 -3.17 9.95
CA ASP A 452 10.81 -3.28 8.77
C ASP A 452 10.02 -3.02 7.48
N ASN A 453 10.60 -2.26 6.56
CA ASN A 453 10.02 -2.01 5.25
C ASN A 453 10.72 -2.92 4.23
N VAL A 454 10.01 -3.87 3.64
CA VAL A 454 10.58 -4.86 2.72
C VAL A 454 9.95 -4.73 1.35
N ILE A 455 10.77 -4.53 0.32
CA ILE A 455 10.32 -4.54 -1.09
C ILE A 455 10.91 -5.73 -1.81
N VAL A 456 10.08 -6.56 -2.44
CA VAL A 456 10.53 -7.68 -3.27
C VAL A 456 10.10 -7.41 -4.70
N TYR A 457 11.04 -7.24 -5.63
CA TYR A 457 10.73 -7.09 -7.06
C TYR A 457 11.15 -8.34 -7.83
N LEU A 458 10.15 -9.09 -8.30
CA LEU A 458 10.29 -10.30 -9.12
C LEU A 458 10.17 -9.91 -10.60
N ALA A 459 11.26 -9.38 -11.16
CA ALA A 459 11.34 -8.95 -12.55
C ALA A 459 11.72 -10.12 -13.46
N GLY A 460 10.84 -11.12 -13.58
CA GLY A 460 11.09 -12.33 -14.39
C GLY A 460 10.06 -12.55 -15.50
N HIS A 461 10.17 -13.67 -16.20
CA HIS A 461 9.16 -14.14 -17.16
C HIS A 461 8.27 -15.18 -16.50
N GLY A 462 6.95 -15.10 -16.67
CA GLY A 462 6.04 -16.09 -16.10
C GLY A 462 6.05 -17.36 -16.95
N GLY A 463 6.45 -18.51 -16.40
CA GLY A 463 6.72 -19.71 -17.19
C GLY A 463 5.50 -20.62 -17.41
N ASN A 464 4.41 -20.45 -16.65
CA ASN A 464 3.19 -21.25 -16.82
C ASN A 464 1.92 -20.46 -16.46
N ALA A 465 1.14 -20.13 -17.50
CA ALA A 465 -0.23 -19.63 -17.33
C ALA A 465 -1.15 -20.76 -16.86
N ARG A 466 -2.21 -20.41 -16.12
CA ARG A 466 -3.28 -21.37 -15.83
C ARG A 466 -3.94 -21.87 -17.12
N GLN A 467 -4.38 -23.12 -17.11
CA GLN A 467 -5.10 -23.70 -18.23
C GLN A 467 -6.40 -22.93 -18.48
N LEU A 468 -6.74 -22.75 -19.76
CA LEU A 468 -8.01 -22.18 -20.19
C LEU A 468 -9.17 -22.99 -19.58
N GLY A 469 -10.08 -22.32 -18.87
CA GLY A 469 -11.25 -22.97 -18.24
C GLY A 469 -11.03 -23.49 -16.82
N ASP A 470 -9.81 -23.41 -16.25
CA ASP A 470 -9.65 -23.58 -14.80
C ASP A 470 -10.52 -22.50 -14.10
N MET A 471 -11.23 -22.86 -13.03
CA MET A 471 -12.10 -21.97 -12.23
C MET A 471 -11.71 -21.98 -10.74
N SER A 472 -10.57 -22.58 -10.39
CA SER A 472 -10.16 -22.70 -8.99
C SER A 472 -9.88 -21.35 -8.33
N LYS A 473 -10.36 -21.21 -7.09
CA LYS A 473 -10.24 -20.01 -6.24
C LYS A 473 -9.07 -20.08 -5.25
N THR A 474 -8.01 -20.81 -5.59
CA THR A 474 -6.81 -20.94 -4.74
C THR A 474 -5.58 -20.63 -5.59
N PRO A 475 -4.56 -19.91 -5.09
CA PRO A 475 -3.33 -19.63 -5.83
C PRO A 475 -2.70 -20.88 -6.42
N SER A 476 -2.18 -20.77 -7.64
CA SER A 476 -1.45 -21.84 -8.29
C SER A 476 -0.04 -21.87 -7.73
N LEU A 477 0.20 -22.71 -6.72
CA LEU A 477 1.52 -22.89 -6.12
C LEU A 477 2.58 -23.45 -7.09
N LYS A 478 2.14 -23.91 -8.28
CA LYS A 478 2.99 -24.34 -9.39
C LYS A 478 3.42 -23.19 -10.30
N HIS A 479 2.87 -21.98 -10.13
CA HIS A 479 3.26 -20.82 -10.90
C HIS A 479 4.76 -20.56 -10.74
N ASN A 480 5.50 -20.48 -11.84
CA ASN A 480 6.93 -20.21 -11.87
C ASN A 480 7.24 -18.86 -12.50
N ILE A 481 8.29 -18.23 -11.96
CA ILE A 481 8.88 -17.01 -12.48
C ILE A 481 10.31 -17.34 -12.87
N GLN A 482 10.64 -17.13 -14.14
CA GLN A 482 11.90 -17.48 -14.77
C GLN A 482 12.83 -16.26 -14.80
N PHE A 483 14.08 -16.50 -14.40
CA PHE A 483 15.16 -15.50 -14.37
C PHE A 483 16.30 -15.93 -15.30
N ASN A 484 17.39 -15.16 -15.39
CA ASN A 484 18.52 -15.54 -16.25
C ASN A 484 19.11 -16.90 -15.83
N LYS A 485 19.18 -17.16 -14.51
CA LYS A 485 19.65 -18.42 -13.94
C LYS A 485 18.59 -18.98 -13.00
N GLY A 486 17.90 -20.02 -13.48
CA GLY A 486 16.89 -20.74 -12.72
C GLY A 486 15.51 -20.07 -12.69
N GLU A 487 14.62 -20.67 -11.91
CA GLU A 487 13.23 -20.25 -11.75
C GLU A 487 12.82 -20.36 -10.28
N LEU A 488 11.83 -19.57 -9.88
CA LEU A 488 11.22 -19.63 -8.55
C LEU A 488 9.74 -19.99 -8.68
N LEU A 489 9.31 -20.92 -7.83
CA LEU A 489 7.92 -21.30 -7.70
C LEU A 489 7.23 -20.48 -6.61
N LEU A 490 5.96 -20.17 -6.81
CA LEU A 490 5.14 -19.52 -5.78
C LEU A 490 5.08 -20.35 -4.48
N SER A 491 5.14 -21.69 -4.56
CA SER A 491 5.28 -22.57 -3.39
C SER A 491 6.53 -22.31 -2.54
N GLN A 492 7.60 -21.79 -3.14
CA GLN A 492 8.83 -21.44 -2.41
C GLN A 492 8.77 -20.03 -1.82
N LEU A 493 8.01 -19.13 -2.45
CA LEU A 493 7.92 -17.71 -2.10
C LEU A 493 6.83 -17.42 -1.08
N SER A 494 5.64 -18.00 -1.27
CA SER A 494 4.44 -17.73 -0.46
C SER A 494 4.69 -17.89 1.04
N PRO A 495 5.30 -18.98 1.54
CA PRO A 495 5.58 -19.12 2.98
C PRO A 495 6.54 -18.06 3.52
N LEU A 496 7.48 -17.57 2.69
CA LEU A 496 8.44 -16.55 3.10
C LEU A 496 7.76 -15.18 3.25
N PHE A 497 6.87 -14.84 2.31
CA PHE A 497 6.11 -13.59 2.32
C PHE A 497 5.10 -13.53 3.45
N GLN A 498 4.31 -14.61 3.61
CA GLN A 498 3.38 -14.76 4.72
C GLN A 498 4.11 -14.61 6.04
N ASN A 499 5.25 -15.27 6.19
CA ASN A 499 6.04 -15.20 7.40
C ASN A 499 6.58 -13.78 7.69
N MET A 500 7.11 -13.06 6.70
CA MET A 500 7.52 -11.66 6.90
C MET A 500 6.35 -10.75 7.32
N GLY A 501 5.22 -10.84 6.61
CA GLY A 501 4.01 -10.06 6.96
C GLY A 501 3.45 -10.44 8.34
N ASN A 502 3.45 -11.73 8.67
CA ASN A 502 3.03 -12.23 9.98
C ASN A 502 3.95 -11.77 11.10
N MET A 503 5.22 -11.44 10.83
CA MET A 503 6.12 -10.83 11.81
C MET A 503 5.92 -9.33 11.99
N GLY A 504 5.07 -8.70 11.16
CA GLY A 504 4.78 -7.26 11.22
C GLY A 504 5.66 -6.39 10.33
N ALA A 505 6.40 -6.99 9.39
CA ALA A 505 7.12 -6.23 8.38
C ALA A 505 6.14 -5.67 7.33
N ASP A 506 6.36 -4.42 6.92
CA ASP A 506 5.69 -3.77 5.80
C ASP A 506 6.26 -4.31 4.49
N LEU A 507 5.77 -5.49 4.09
CA LEU A 507 6.19 -6.18 2.87
C LEU A 507 5.35 -5.74 1.67
N THR A 508 6.03 -5.29 0.60
CA THR A 508 5.46 -5.09 -0.73
C THR A 508 6.15 -6.00 -1.74
N VAL A 509 5.39 -6.88 -2.38
CA VAL A 509 5.86 -7.78 -3.45
C VAL A 509 5.40 -7.25 -4.79
N ILE A 510 6.34 -6.98 -5.69
CA ILE A 510 6.10 -6.53 -7.05
C ILE A 510 6.37 -7.71 -7.97
N ASP A 511 5.33 -8.25 -8.57
CA ASP A 511 5.43 -9.31 -9.58
C ASP A 511 5.42 -8.69 -10.97
N GLY A 512 6.63 -8.58 -11.54
CA GLY A 512 6.86 -8.07 -12.89
C GLY A 512 6.58 -9.08 -13.99
N SER A 513 6.19 -10.33 -13.66
CA SER A 513 6.05 -11.38 -14.65
C SER A 513 4.79 -11.20 -15.51
N CYS A 514 4.88 -11.62 -16.78
CA CYS A 514 3.78 -11.52 -17.74
C CYS A 514 2.51 -12.31 -17.38
N SER A 515 2.58 -13.15 -16.33
CA SER A 515 1.46 -13.89 -15.73
C SER A 515 1.37 -13.71 -14.20
N GLY A 516 1.93 -12.63 -13.65
CA GLY A 516 2.14 -12.38 -12.20
C GLY A 516 0.90 -12.19 -11.32
N GLY A 517 -0.30 -12.51 -11.82
CA GLY A 517 -1.53 -12.43 -11.04
C GLY A 517 -1.58 -13.39 -9.84
N GLU A 518 -0.80 -14.48 -9.85
CA GLU A 518 -0.82 -15.46 -8.77
C GLU A 518 -0.19 -14.95 -7.47
N THR A 519 0.85 -14.11 -7.55
CA THR A 519 1.49 -13.51 -6.37
C THR A 519 0.56 -12.52 -5.69
N ALA A 520 -0.15 -11.70 -6.49
CA ALA A 520 -1.20 -10.82 -5.98
C ALA A 520 -2.38 -11.61 -5.38
N TYR A 521 -2.77 -12.71 -6.03
CA TYR A 521 -3.84 -13.57 -5.52
C TYR A 521 -3.49 -14.26 -4.20
N ASN A 522 -2.22 -14.68 -4.04
CA ASN A 522 -1.71 -15.27 -2.81
C ASN A 522 -1.66 -14.28 -1.64
N ALA A 523 -1.64 -12.98 -1.91
CA ALA A 523 -1.57 -11.96 -0.87
C ALA A 523 -2.96 -11.54 -0.34
N ILE A 524 -4.05 -12.00 -0.95
CA ILE A 524 -5.41 -11.65 -0.50
C ILE A 524 -5.65 -12.22 0.90
N GLY A 525 -5.89 -11.34 1.87
CA GLY A 525 -6.11 -11.71 3.28
C GLY A 525 -4.82 -11.96 4.06
N GLU A 526 -3.65 -11.73 3.44
CA GLU A 526 -2.36 -11.78 4.10
C GLU A 526 -1.96 -10.41 4.65
N ARG A 527 -0.91 -10.32 5.46
CA ARG A 527 -0.41 -9.04 6.03
C ARG A 527 0.62 -8.33 5.16
N TYR A 528 0.69 -8.66 3.88
CA TYR A 528 1.64 -8.05 2.96
C TYR A 528 0.95 -7.61 1.67
N CYS A 529 1.46 -6.55 1.07
CA CYS A 529 1.00 -6.05 -0.21
C CYS A 529 1.66 -6.83 -1.35
N ALA A 530 0.91 -7.09 -2.42
CA ALA A 530 1.42 -7.62 -3.68
C ALA A 530 0.81 -6.90 -4.89
N VAL A 531 1.67 -6.41 -5.77
CA VAL A 531 1.30 -5.71 -6.99
C VAL A 531 1.67 -6.59 -8.17
N ALA A 532 0.71 -6.83 -9.06
CA ALA A 532 0.94 -7.59 -10.28
C ALA A 532 0.80 -6.68 -11.50
N THR A 533 1.80 -6.74 -12.39
CA THR A 533 1.75 -6.08 -13.69
C THR A 533 1.46 -7.10 -14.78
N THR A 534 0.19 -7.36 -15.07
CA THR A 534 -0.17 -8.24 -16.17
C THR A 534 -0.24 -7.45 -17.50
N SER A 535 0.44 -7.97 -18.53
CA SER A 535 0.33 -7.72 -20.00
C SER A 535 1.20 -6.65 -20.72
N LEU A 536 2.21 -7.11 -21.48
CA LEU A 536 2.43 -6.98 -22.96
C LEU A 536 3.94 -7.02 -23.34
N TYR A 537 4.35 -8.13 -24.00
CA TYR A 537 5.61 -8.31 -24.73
C TYR A 537 6.92 -8.12 -23.94
N THR A 538 7.95 -8.81 -24.41
CA THR A 538 9.35 -8.68 -23.96
C THR A 538 9.78 -7.19 -23.90
N PRO A 539 10.44 -6.73 -22.82
CA PRO A 539 10.72 -5.30 -22.58
C PRO A 539 11.69 -4.60 -23.56
N GLY A 540 12.09 -5.24 -24.66
CA GLY A 540 12.80 -4.57 -25.76
C GLY A 540 11.90 -3.74 -26.68
N LEU A 541 10.57 -3.88 -26.59
CA LEU A 541 9.61 -3.32 -27.58
C LEU A 541 8.43 -2.53 -26.98
N THR A 542 8.34 -2.41 -25.66
CA THR A 542 7.26 -1.72 -24.95
C THR A 542 7.83 -0.90 -23.80
N ASN A 543 7.60 0.41 -23.80
CA ASN A 543 7.87 1.32 -22.67
C ASN A 543 7.09 0.84 -21.43
N PHE A 544 7.65 -0.13 -20.71
CA PHE A 544 7.07 -0.71 -19.52
C PHE A 544 6.92 0.36 -18.41
N PRO A 545 5.90 0.31 -17.54
CA PRO A 545 5.81 1.22 -16.40
C PRO A 545 7.01 1.01 -15.48
N ASP A 546 7.85 2.04 -15.40
CA ASP A 546 8.92 2.07 -14.42
C ASP A 546 8.32 2.22 -13.02
N PHE A 547 8.41 1.16 -12.22
CA PHE A 547 7.88 1.12 -10.85
C PHE A 547 8.49 2.18 -9.94
N SER A 548 9.66 2.73 -10.29
CA SER A 548 10.20 3.87 -9.57
C SER A 548 9.23 5.04 -9.47
N ASN A 549 8.33 5.22 -10.44
CA ASN A 549 7.35 6.30 -10.42
C ASN A 549 6.28 6.11 -9.32
N ILE A 550 5.91 4.87 -9.01
CA ILE A 550 5.01 4.56 -7.89
C ILE A 550 5.74 4.76 -6.57
N ILE A 551 6.97 4.24 -6.47
CA ILE A 551 7.81 4.35 -5.27
C ILE A 551 8.18 5.81 -4.96
N LYS A 552 8.31 6.68 -5.97
CA LYS A 552 8.51 8.12 -5.79
C LYS A 552 7.27 8.83 -5.26
N LYS A 553 6.09 8.35 -5.62
CA LYS A 553 4.81 8.97 -5.23
C LYS A 553 4.32 8.49 -3.87
N GLU A 554 4.49 7.21 -3.57
CA GLU A 554 4.02 6.60 -2.33
C GLU A 554 5.20 6.07 -1.51
N GLY A 555 5.33 6.63 -0.31
CA GLY A 555 6.39 6.30 0.62
C GLY A 555 6.37 4.82 1.04
N LYS A 556 5.17 4.32 1.33
CA LYS A 556 4.90 2.94 1.75
C LYS A 556 3.63 2.48 1.01
N PRO A 557 3.74 1.72 -0.11
CA PRO A 557 2.57 1.25 -0.84
C PRO A 557 1.74 0.30 0.06
N SER A 558 0.61 0.79 0.57
CA SER A 558 -0.25 0.04 1.50
C SER A 558 -1.41 -0.71 0.80
N ALA A 559 -1.48 -0.61 -0.53
CA ALA A 559 -2.60 -1.09 -1.33
C ALA A 559 -2.16 -2.05 -2.45
N PHE A 560 -2.96 -3.08 -2.72
CA PHE A 560 -2.76 -3.97 -3.85
C PHE A 560 -3.20 -3.29 -5.15
N ALA A 561 -2.40 -3.44 -6.20
CA ALA A 561 -2.81 -3.01 -7.54
C ALA A 561 -2.66 -4.16 -8.54
N LEU A 562 -3.74 -4.41 -9.29
CA LEU A 562 -3.74 -5.25 -10.48
C LEU A 562 -3.77 -4.30 -11.68
N TRP A 563 -2.72 -4.32 -12.50
CA TRP A 563 -2.64 -3.51 -13.70
C TRP A 563 -2.87 -4.36 -14.95
N TRP A 564 -3.84 -3.99 -15.81
CA TRP A 564 -4.12 -4.64 -17.09
C TRP A 564 -4.05 -3.64 -18.26
N ALA A 565 -3.47 -4.05 -19.38
CA ALA A 565 -3.48 -3.32 -20.66
C ALA A 565 -4.44 -3.96 -21.70
N LYS A 566 -4.68 -3.26 -22.80
CA LYS A 566 -5.77 -3.47 -23.79
C LYS A 566 -6.02 -4.95 -24.20
N PRO A 567 -7.29 -5.37 -24.40
CA PRO A 567 -7.69 -6.78 -24.59
C PRO A 567 -7.22 -7.49 -25.88
N ARG A 568 -6.45 -6.86 -26.77
CA ARG A 568 -6.24 -7.39 -28.13
C ARG A 568 -4.96 -8.20 -28.35
N LEU A 569 -4.01 -8.31 -27.39
CA LEU A 569 -2.69 -8.92 -27.66
C LEU A 569 -2.04 -9.63 -26.45
N ALA A 570 -2.77 -10.41 -25.66
CA ALA A 570 -2.15 -11.25 -24.62
C ALA A 570 -1.59 -12.54 -25.25
N ALA A 571 -0.30 -12.55 -25.59
CA ALA A 571 0.41 -13.75 -26.01
C ALA A 571 1.36 -14.20 -24.89
N SER A 572 1.16 -15.40 -24.33
CA SER A 572 2.20 -16.11 -23.57
C SER A 572 3.13 -16.77 -24.59
N TRP A 573 4.40 -16.39 -24.62
CA TRP A 573 5.36 -16.95 -25.58
C TRP A 573 6.02 -18.20 -25.01
N ALA A 574 5.22 -19.25 -24.78
CA ALA A 574 5.73 -20.59 -24.57
C ALA A 574 5.53 -21.38 -25.86
N ASN A 575 6.62 -21.75 -26.54
CA ASN A 575 6.68 -22.70 -27.66
C ASN A 575 6.09 -22.28 -29.02
N GLY A 576 6.05 -20.97 -29.34
CA GLY A 576 5.78 -20.52 -30.72
C GLY A 576 4.35 -20.74 -31.22
N VAL A 577 3.40 -21.01 -30.32
CA VAL A 577 1.97 -21.09 -30.64
C VAL A 577 1.22 -20.04 -29.81
N ILE A 578 0.37 -19.24 -30.46
CA ILE A 578 -0.55 -18.31 -29.79
C ILE A 578 -1.69 -19.14 -29.19
N ILE A 579 -1.68 -19.33 -27.87
CA ILE A 579 -2.72 -20.07 -27.17
C ILE A 579 -3.57 -19.10 -26.32
N SER A 580 -4.79 -18.87 -26.79
CA SER A 580 -5.98 -18.38 -26.06
C SER A 580 -6.31 -16.89 -25.96
N SER A 581 -7.62 -16.63 -26.14
CA SER A 581 -8.40 -15.57 -25.49
C SER A 581 -8.49 -15.84 -23.98
N ILE A 582 -8.27 -14.80 -23.19
CA ILE A 582 -8.09 -14.80 -21.73
C ILE A 582 -9.30 -15.45 -20.99
N PRO A 583 -9.09 -16.20 -19.91
CA PRO A 583 -10.19 -16.71 -19.08
C PRO A 583 -10.97 -15.57 -18.39
N LEU A 584 -12.30 -15.71 -18.40
CA LEU A 584 -13.36 -14.81 -17.86
C LEU A 584 -13.29 -14.50 -16.34
N ARG A 585 -12.16 -14.70 -15.65
CA ARG A 585 -12.09 -14.70 -14.18
C ARG A 585 -12.08 -13.34 -13.49
N PHE A 586 -11.67 -12.26 -14.16
CA PHE A 586 -11.40 -11.00 -13.46
C PHE A 586 -12.61 -10.06 -13.49
N SER A 587 -13.33 -10.01 -12.36
CA SER A 587 -13.95 -8.77 -11.92
C SER A 587 -12.82 -7.77 -11.65
N GLN A 588 -12.86 -6.60 -12.28
CA GLN A 588 -11.84 -5.57 -12.12
C GLN A 588 -11.98 -4.94 -10.73
N ARG A 589 -11.26 -5.45 -9.73
CA ARG A 589 -11.22 -4.90 -8.37
C ARG A 589 -9.76 -4.67 -7.98
N LEU A 590 -9.42 -3.42 -7.65
CA LEU A 590 -8.25 -3.15 -6.82
C LEU A 590 -8.64 -3.51 -5.38
N TYR A 591 -7.79 -4.28 -4.71
CA TYR A 591 -7.99 -4.66 -3.31
C TYR A 591 -7.03 -3.85 -2.45
N ARG A 592 -7.43 -3.48 -1.23
CA ARG A 592 -6.49 -3.04 -0.20
C ARG A 592 -6.18 -4.20 0.76
N ASN A 593 -5.04 -4.09 1.44
CA ASN A 593 -4.55 -5.06 2.43
C ASN A 593 -5.45 -5.21 3.66
N ASP A 594 -6.34 -4.23 3.88
CA ASP A 594 -7.32 -4.14 4.97
C ASP A 594 -8.70 -4.72 4.58
N ARG A 595 -8.77 -5.49 3.48
CA ARG A 595 -10.02 -6.02 2.89
C ARG A 595 -11.01 -4.94 2.44
N THR A 596 -10.63 -3.66 2.43
CA THR A 596 -11.44 -2.63 1.81
C THR A 596 -11.34 -2.78 0.29
N GLU A 597 -12.48 -2.96 -0.37
CA GLU A 597 -12.53 -2.76 -1.81
C GLU A 597 -12.19 -1.30 -2.09
N PHE A 598 -11.54 -1.01 -3.22
CA PHE A 598 -11.57 0.34 -3.76
C PHE A 598 -13.03 0.67 -4.09
N SER A 599 -13.79 1.20 -3.12
CA SER A 599 -15.15 1.67 -3.32
C SER A 599 -15.09 3.00 -4.07
N LYS A 600 -14.82 2.88 -5.38
CA LYS A 600 -15.14 3.76 -6.52
C LYS A 600 -14.10 3.55 -7.62
N LEU A 601 -14.24 2.47 -8.40
CA LEU A 601 -13.92 2.47 -9.84
C LEU A 601 -14.52 1.23 -10.52
N MET A 602 -15.66 1.47 -11.16
CA MET A 602 -16.18 0.82 -12.37
C MET A 602 -16.65 -0.64 -12.29
N PHE A 603 -17.96 -0.80 -12.14
CA PHE A 603 -18.70 -1.77 -12.95
C PHE A 603 -18.29 -1.60 -14.42
N PHE A 604 -17.64 -2.61 -15.00
CA PHE A 604 -17.43 -2.70 -16.45
C PHE A 604 -18.73 -3.13 -17.14
N ILE A 605 -19.74 -2.29 -17.04
CA ILE A 605 -20.52 -1.96 -18.23
C ILE A 605 -19.81 -0.73 -18.76
N ARG A 606 -19.09 -0.83 -19.88
CA ARG A 606 -18.77 0.40 -20.61
C ARG A 606 -20.11 1.11 -20.80
N PRO A 607 -20.29 2.38 -20.40
CA PRO A 607 -21.24 3.18 -21.13
C PRO A 607 -20.84 3.01 -22.59
N ALA A 608 -21.76 2.55 -23.42
CA ALA A 608 -21.81 3.13 -24.75
C ALA A 608 -21.64 4.65 -24.53
N VAL A 609 -20.56 5.25 -24.99
CA VAL A 609 -20.36 6.71 -24.92
C VAL A 609 -20.08 7.30 -23.52
N ASN A 610 -18.80 7.50 -23.18
CA ASN A 610 -18.37 8.33 -22.05
C ASN A 610 -18.87 9.78 -22.21
N VAL A 611 -19.37 10.36 -21.12
CA VAL A 611 -19.38 11.81 -20.88
C VAL A 611 -18.32 12.05 -19.82
N LEU A 612 -17.12 12.54 -20.16
CA LEU A 612 -16.30 13.36 -19.25
C LEU A 612 -15.26 14.17 -20.06
N ALA A 613 -15.62 15.44 -20.27
CA ALA A 613 -14.84 16.63 -20.63
C ALA A 613 -13.33 16.48 -21.01
N THR A 614 -13.06 16.18 -22.29
CA THR A 614 -12.23 16.96 -23.26
C THR A 614 -11.59 16.05 -24.32
N LEU A 615 -11.55 16.55 -25.57
CA LEU A 615 -10.86 16.04 -26.78
C LEU A 615 -10.93 14.51 -27.03
N ASP A 616 -12.05 14.08 -27.64
CA ASP A 616 -12.52 12.69 -27.91
C ASP A 616 -13.00 11.84 -26.71
N SER A 617 -13.08 12.43 -25.51
CA SER A 617 -13.67 11.78 -24.32
C SER A 617 -15.20 11.93 -24.21
N GLY A 618 -15.84 12.51 -25.24
CA GLY A 618 -17.31 12.61 -25.41
C GLY A 618 -17.95 11.36 -26.02
N GLY A 619 -17.21 10.25 -26.03
CA GLY A 619 -17.76 8.91 -26.02
C GLY A 619 -18.01 8.25 -27.38
N TRP A 620 -17.78 8.92 -28.50
CA TRP A 620 -17.83 8.22 -29.79
C TRP A 620 -16.47 7.63 -30.17
N TYR A 621 -15.36 8.09 -29.58
CA TYR A 621 -14.02 7.55 -29.88
C TYR A 621 -13.70 7.60 -31.38
N LEU A 622 -14.17 8.66 -32.03
CA LEU A 622 -14.04 8.85 -33.48
C LEU A 622 -12.58 9.12 -33.83
N LYS A 623 -11.82 9.78 -32.94
CA LYS A 623 -10.37 10.01 -33.08
C LYS A 623 -9.59 8.72 -32.93
N ASP A 624 -9.90 7.92 -31.92
CA ASP A 624 -9.27 6.61 -31.68
C ASP A 624 -9.50 5.60 -32.80
N SER A 625 -10.58 5.82 -33.55
CA SER A 625 -10.94 5.03 -34.71
C SER A 625 -10.46 5.64 -36.01
N TYR A 626 -9.82 6.81 -35.95
CA TYR A 626 -9.53 7.62 -37.12
C TYR A 626 -10.72 7.68 -38.08
N CYS A 627 -11.93 7.77 -37.53
CA CYS A 627 -13.14 7.82 -38.30
C CYS A 627 -13.22 9.17 -38.99
N TYR A 628 -13.51 9.16 -40.29
CA TYR A 628 -13.55 10.36 -41.09
C TYR A 628 -14.60 11.37 -40.58
N LEU A 629 -15.66 10.90 -39.91
CA LEU A 629 -16.67 11.77 -39.31
C LEU A 629 -16.10 12.69 -38.21
N TYR A 630 -14.95 12.36 -37.61
CA TYR A 630 -14.31 13.21 -36.58
C TYR A 630 -14.02 14.63 -37.08
N ARG A 631 -13.62 14.78 -38.34
CA ARG A 631 -13.31 16.12 -38.90
C ARG A 631 -14.55 17.00 -39.04
N PHE A 632 -15.73 16.39 -39.08
CA PHE A 632 -17.00 17.10 -39.13
C PHE A 632 -17.51 17.30 -37.72
N ILE A 633 -17.63 16.22 -36.94
CA ILE A 633 -18.21 16.24 -35.59
C ILE A 633 -17.35 17.04 -34.60
N TYR A 634 -16.02 17.04 -34.77
CA TYR A 634 -15.03 17.70 -33.92
C TYR A 634 -14.04 18.55 -34.74
N ALA A 635 -14.55 19.39 -35.65
CA ALA A 635 -13.74 20.15 -36.62
C ALA A 635 -12.64 21.02 -35.98
N ASP A 636 -12.90 21.66 -34.84
CA ASP A 636 -11.89 22.46 -34.12
C ASP A 636 -10.71 21.63 -33.63
N GLU A 637 -11.03 20.46 -33.10
CA GLU A 637 -10.06 19.55 -32.53
C GLU A 637 -9.22 18.97 -33.65
N TYR A 638 -9.87 18.56 -34.75
CA TYR A 638 -9.24 18.11 -35.97
C TYR A 638 -8.30 19.17 -36.56
N ASN A 639 -8.70 20.45 -36.55
CA ASN A 639 -7.90 21.54 -37.10
C ASN A 639 -6.62 21.82 -36.30
N LYS A 640 -6.61 21.53 -34.99
CA LYS A 640 -5.43 21.61 -34.12
C LYS A 640 -4.44 20.47 -34.30
N LEU A 641 -4.81 19.40 -35.01
CA LEU A 641 -3.93 18.27 -35.28
C LEU A 641 -2.88 18.62 -36.33
N THR A 642 -1.74 17.96 -36.25
CA THR A 642 -0.68 18.06 -37.28
C THR A 642 -1.19 17.51 -38.62
N ASP A 643 -0.60 17.96 -39.74
CA ASP A 643 -0.98 17.46 -41.07
C ASP A 643 -0.80 15.94 -41.19
N THR A 644 0.19 15.38 -40.49
CA THR A 644 0.43 13.93 -40.37
C THR A 644 -0.72 13.22 -39.65
N GLU A 645 -1.30 13.83 -38.62
CA GLU A 645 -2.44 13.26 -37.89
C GLU A 645 -3.75 13.42 -38.65
N LYS A 646 -3.98 14.58 -39.28
CA LYS A 646 -5.17 14.84 -40.11
C LYS A 646 -5.36 13.79 -41.21
N LYS A 647 -4.26 13.33 -41.82
CA LYS A 647 -4.23 12.28 -42.85
C LYS A 647 -4.67 10.90 -42.35
N LYS A 648 -4.68 10.65 -41.04
CA LYS A 648 -5.07 9.34 -40.49
C LYS A 648 -6.58 9.09 -40.55
N PHE A 649 -7.42 10.15 -40.59
CA PHE A 649 -8.87 10.09 -40.44
C PHE A 649 -9.61 9.63 -41.70
N THR A 650 -9.37 8.38 -42.11
CA THR A 650 -9.89 7.77 -43.34
C THR A 650 -10.88 6.63 -43.09
N ASN A 651 -11.01 6.14 -41.86
CA ASN A 651 -11.89 4.99 -41.61
C ASN A 651 -13.37 5.39 -41.79
N ASN A 652 -14.10 4.61 -42.58
CA ASN A 652 -15.52 4.86 -42.84
C ASN A 652 -16.40 4.56 -41.60
N THR A 653 -17.62 5.09 -41.59
CA THR A 653 -18.57 4.95 -40.48
C THR A 653 -18.94 3.48 -40.24
N GLU A 654 -19.02 2.68 -41.30
CA GLU A 654 -19.28 1.23 -41.21
C GLU A 654 -18.18 0.48 -40.44
N SER A 655 -16.91 0.70 -40.79
CA SER A 655 -15.75 0.10 -40.12
C SER A 655 -15.67 0.54 -38.66
N PHE A 656 -15.97 1.81 -38.40
CA PHE A 656 -16.04 2.36 -37.06
C PHE A 656 -17.16 1.72 -36.23
N ILE A 657 -18.39 1.67 -36.75
CA ILE A 657 -19.54 1.06 -36.07
C ILE A 657 -19.31 -0.44 -35.86
N SER A 658 -18.79 -1.16 -36.87
CA SER A 658 -18.40 -2.57 -36.76
C SER A 658 -17.34 -2.79 -35.67
N ARG A 659 -16.37 -1.87 -35.55
CA ARG A 659 -15.37 -1.89 -34.47
C ARG A 659 -16.00 -1.67 -33.10
N ILE A 660 -16.91 -0.71 -32.95
CA ILE A 660 -17.63 -0.47 -31.69
C ILE A 660 -18.49 -1.70 -31.36
N GLN A 661 -19.27 -2.20 -32.32
CA GLN A 661 -20.07 -3.40 -32.17
C GLN A 661 -19.23 -4.61 -31.78
N SER A 662 -18.03 -4.81 -32.35
CA SER A 662 -17.12 -5.89 -31.93
C SER A 662 -16.67 -5.79 -30.47
N ALA A 663 -16.67 -4.58 -29.89
CA ALA A 663 -16.37 -4.35 -28.48
C ALA A 663 -17.60 -4.47 -27.58
N VAL A 664 -18.80 -4.20 -28.11
CA VAL A 664 -20.09 -4.25 -27.41
C VAL A 664 -20.69 -5.66 -27.44
N SER A 665 -20.58 -6.44 -28.52
CA SER A 665 -21.15 -7.79 -28.62
C SER A 665 -20.69 -8.76 -27.51
N PRO A 666 -19.42 -8.77 -27.08
CA PRO A 666 -18.99 -9.56 -25.92
C PRO A 666 -19.64 -9.09 -24.60
N GLN A 667 -19.96 -7.80 -24.50
CA GLN A 667 -20.62 -7.18 -23.35
C GLN A 667 -22.13 -7.47 -23.36
N GLU A 668 -22.75 -7.52 -24.54
CA GLU A 668 -24.16 -7.95 -24.67
C GLU A 668 -24.36 -9.37 -24.16
N THR A 669 -23.41 -10.27 -24.42
CA THR A 669 -23.45 -11.63 -23.84
C THR A 669 -23.39 -11.60 -22.30
N PHE A 670 -22.68 -10.63 -21.71
CA PHE A 670 -22.65 -10.42 -20.27
C PHE A 670 -23.95 -9.78 -19.77
N VAL A 671 -24.49 -8.77 -20.46
CA VAL A 671 -25.76 -8.13 -20.11
C VAL A 671 -26.91 -9.15 -20.19
N ASP A 672 -26.91 -10.03 -21.18
CA ASP A 672 -27.89 -11.11 -21.30
C ASP A 672 -27.74 -12.12 -20.14
N LYS A 673 -26.50 -12.44 -19.74
CA LYS A 673 -26.24 -13.25 -18.54
C LYS A 673 -26.67 -12.57 -17.24
N LEU A 674 -26.45 -11.27 -17.13
CA LEU A 674 -26.88 -10.46 -15.99
C LEU A 674 -28.41 -10.44 -15.91
N ILE A 675 -29.09 -10.10 -17.01
CA ILE A 675 -30.55 -10.10 -17.11
C ILE A 675 -31.09 -11.49 -16.78
N SER A 676 -30.57 -12.56 -17.37
CA SER A 676 -31.00 -13.94 -17.07
C SER A 676 -30.71 -14.38 -15.63
N THR A 677 -29.66 -13.85 -14.99
CA THR A 677 -29.38 -14.08 -13.57
C THR A 677 -30.40 -13.36 -12.69
N LEU A 678 -30.70 -12.11 -13.03
CA LEU A 678 -31.73 -11.30 -12.38
C LEU A 678 -33.13 -11.86 -12.66
N ASP A 679 -33.32 -12.56 -13.78
CA ASP A 679 -34.58 -13.21 -14.14
C ASP A 679 -34.75 -14.63 -13.58
N ASN A 680 -33.76 -15.12 -12.83
CA ASN A 680 -33.88 -16.38 -12.14
C ASN A 680 -34.72 -16.22 -10.87
N ASP A 681 -36.02 -16.51 -10.97
CA ASP A 681 -36.98 -16.33 -9.89
C ASP A 681 -36.61 -17.08 -8.61
N ASN A 682 -36.02 -18.27 -8.70
CA ASN A 682 -35.59 -19.02 -7.51
C ASN A 682 -34.37 -18.37 -6.84
N LEU A 683 -33.39 -17.93 -7.63
CA LEU A 683 -32.22 -17.20 -7.12
C LEU A 683 -32.63 -15.87 -6.48
N MET A 684 -33.51 -15.11 -7.14
CA MET A 684 -33.99 -13.83 -6.65
C MET A 684 -34.90 -13.98 -5.43
N ALA A 685 -35.74 -15.01 -5.36
CA ALA A 685 -36.57 -15.28 -4.17
C ALA A 685 -35.69 -15.59 -2.95
N ASN A 686 -34.63 -16.38 -3.12
CA ASN A 686 -33.66 -16.65 -2.07
C ASN A 686 -32.86 -15.40 -1.69
N SER A 687 -32.49 -14.57 -2.67
CA SER A 687 -31.74 -13.33 -2.44
C SER A 687 -32.59 -12.29 -1.73
N ALA A 688 -33.90 -12.22 -2.03
CA ALA A 688 -34.86 -11.38 -1.33
C ALA A 688 -34.97 -11.76 0.15
N ASN A 689 -34.88 -13.05 0.49
CA ASN A 689 -34.87 -13.49 1.89
C ASN A 689 -33.63 -12.95 2.64
N VAL A 690 -32.46 -12.99 2.00
CA VAL A 690 -31.21 -12.45 2.55
C VAL A 690 -31.29 -10.94 2.68
N TYR A 691 -31.71 -10.24 1.63
CA TYR A 691 -31.85 -8.79 1.62
C TYR A 691 -32.76 -8.28 2.75
N VAL A 692 -33.91 -8.92 2.97
CA VAL A 692 -34.82 -8.53 4.06
C VAL A 692 -34.17 -8.64 5.44
N SER A 693 -33.34 -9.66 5.67
CA SER A 693 -32.64 -9.81 6.97
C SER A 693 -31.59 -8.73 7.26
N TYR A 694 -31.20 -7.94 6.25
CA TYR A 694 -30.16 -6.90 6.37
C TYR A 694 -30.58 -5.56 5.78
N PHE A 695 -31.87 -5.36 5.49
CA PHE A 695 -32.40 -4.17 4.85
C PHE A 695 -31.89 -2.90 5.53
N ALA A 696 -32.04 -2.82 6.86
CA ALA A 696 -31.61 -1.65 7.61
C ALA A 696 -30.12 -1.34 7.45
N THR A 697 -29.28 -2.37 7.56
CA THR A 697 -27.82 -2.25 7.54
C THR A 697 -27.29 -1.79 6.19
N CYS A 698 -27.87 -2.26 5.08
CA CYS A 698 -27.46 -1.83 3.74
C CYS A 698 -27.66 -0.32 3.52
N TRP A 699 -28.80 0.20 3.95
CA TRP A 699 -29.13 1.62 3.78
C TRP A 699 -28.40 2.51 4.80
N GLN A 700 -28.26 2.06 6.05
CA GLN A 700 -27.44 2.71 7.08
C GLN A 700 -25.99 2.94 6.60
N THR A 701 -25.39 1.92 5.99
CA THR A 701 -24.04 2.01 5.41
C THR A 701 -23.99 3.03 4.27
N LEU A 702 -24.95 2.99 3.33
CA LEU A 702 -25.00 3.96 2.23
C LEU A 702 -25.22 5.41 2.71
N ALA A 703 -25.94 5.60 3.82
CA ALA A 703 -26.18 6.91 4.42
C ALA A 703 -25.01 7.40 5.30
N GLY A 704 -24.08 6.51 5.65
CA GLY A 704 -23.03 6.77 6.64
C GLY A 704 -23.59 7.04 8.04
N ASP A 705 -24.74 6.46 8.38
CA ASP A 705 -25.40 6.60 9.69
C ASP A 705 -25.98 5.25 10.13
N TYR A 706 -25.24 4.54 10.99
CA TYR A 706 -25.64 3.27 11.57
C TYR A 706 -26.77 3.38 12.61
N SER A 707 -27.10 4.60 13.06
CA SER A 707 -28.23 4.84 13.96
C SER A 707 -29.55 5.08 13.23
N TRP A 708 -29.52 5.24 11.91
CA TRP A 708 -30.71 5.45 11.09
C TRP A 708 -31.62 4.23 11.06
N ASN A 709 -32.93 4.41 11.25
CA ASN A 709 -33.89 3.37 10.89
C ASN A 709 -34.51 3.67 9.51
N PRO A 710 -34.03 3.04 8.42
CA PRO A 710 -34.54 3.26 7.06
C PRO A 710 -35.93 2.68 6.83
N GLU A 711 -36.48 1.89 7.77
CA GLU A 711 -37.85 1.41 7.67
C GLU A 711 -38.85 2.48 8.12
N THR A 712 -38.54 3.16 9.22
CA THR A 712 -39.43 4.14 9.86
C THR A 712 -39.14 5.58 9.44
N GLU A 713 -37.91 5.87 8.99
CA GLU A 713 -37.49 7.19 8.53
C GLU A 713 -36.98 7.15 7.08
N PRO A 714 -37.77 6.65 6.11
CA PRO A 714 -37.28 6.31 4.77
C PRO A 714 -36.79 7.51 3.94
N ASN A 715 -37.13 8.72 4.38
CA ASN A 715 -36.78 9.96 3.69
C ASN A 715 -35.62 10.73 4.33
N LYS A 716 -35.05 10.24 5.45
CA LYS A 716 -34.06 10.98 6.26
C LYS A 716 -32.77 11.30 5.50
N TYR A 717 -32.35 10.39 4.61
CA TYR A 717 -31.11 10.52 3.84
C TYR A 717 -31.35 10.54 2.34
N THR A 718 -32.56 10.84 1.89
CA THR A 718 -32.92 10.90 0.46
C THR A 718 -31.97 11.81 -0.32
N ASP A 719 -31.54 12.92 0.27
CA ASP A 719 -30.60 13.85 -0.35
C ASP A 719 -29.17 13.27 -0.46
N LYS A 720 -28.71 12.55 0.58
CA LYS A 720 -27.42 11.82 0.54
C LYS A 720 -27.46 10.64 -0.43
N LEU A 721 -28.63 10.04 -0.62
CA LEU A 721 -28.88 8.89 -1.48
C LEU A 721 -29.36 9.30 -2.88
N HIS A 722 -29.03 10.51 -3.35
CA HIS A 722 -29.35 10.97 -4.71
C HIS A 722 -30.85 10.96 -5.07
N GLY A 723 -31.70 11.40 -4.15
CA GLY A 723 -33.15 11.46 -4.35
C GLY A 723 -33.85 10.12 -4.11
N ILE A 724 -33.18 9.15 -3.50
CA ILE A 724 -33.70 7.79 -3.29
C ILE A 724 -34.29 7.66 -1.89
N SER A 725 -35.61 7.47 -1.84
CA SER A 725 -36.30 7.04 -0.63
C SER A 725 -36.15 5.53 -0.47
N THR A 726 -35.98 5.03 0.74
CA THR A 726 -35.91 3.58 1.02
C THR A 726 -37.29 2.93 1.03
N SER A 727 -38.37 3.73 1.09
CA SER A 727 -39.76 3.28 1.18
C SER A 727 -40.17 2.26 0.11
N PRO A 728 -39.94 2.48 -1.20
CA PRO A 728 -40.29 1.52 -2.24
C PRO A 728 -39.43 0.24 -2.24
N TYR A 729 -38.33 0.22 -1.48
CA TYR A 729 -37.36 -0.88 -1.48
C TYR A 729 -37.49 -1.80 -0.26
N GLN A 730 -38.51 -1.62 0.59
CA GLN A 730 -38.73 -2.41 1.80
C GLN A 730 -39.28 -3.81 1.50
N GLY A 731 -38.82 -4.80 2.27
CA GLY A 731 -39.32 -6.17 2.20
C GLY A 731 -38.96 -6.89 0.90
N LYS A 732 -39.50 -8.12 0.74
CA LYS A 732 -39.24 -8.94 -0.47
C LYS A 732 -39.84 -8.31 -1.73
N ILE A 733 -40.98 -7.63 -1.58
CA ILE A 733 -41.64 -6.89 -2.67
C ILE A 733 -40.77 -5.72 -3.13
N GLY A 734 -40.17 -4.97 -2.19
CA GLY A 734 -39.26 -3.88 -2.51
C GLY A 734 -37.95 -4.35 -3.14
N PHE A 735 -37.45 -5.54 -2.78
CA PHE A 735 -36.31 -6.16 -3.47
C PHE A 735 -36.64 -6.54 -4.92
N ASP A 736 -37.81 -7.14 -5.15
CA ASP A 736 -38.28 -7.45 -6.52
C ASP A 736 -38.54 -6.19 -7.35
N TYR A 737 -39.03 -5.11 -6.71
CA TYR A 737 -39.14 -3.80 -7.33
C TYR A 737 -37.76 -3.24 -7.73
N MET A 738 -36.77 -3.31 -6.85
CA MET A 738 -35.38 -2.90 -7.11
C MET A 738 -34.77 -3.65 -8.29
N ARG A 739 -34.95 -4.97 -8.34
CA ARG A 739 -34.54 -5.84 -9.45
C ARG A 739 -35.16 -5.35 -10.77
N LYS A 740 -36.48 -5.16 -10.80
CA LYS A 740 -37.22 -4.73 -12.01
C LYS A 740 -36.83 -3.32 -12.47
N GLU A 741 -36.62 -2.41 -11.53
CA GLU A 741 -36.13 -1.06 -11.79
C GLU A 741 -34.75 -1.15 -12.46
N MET A 742 -33.83 -1.95 -11.92
CA MET A 742 -32.49 -2.12 -12.48
C MET A 742 -32.52 -2.72 -13.90
N ILE A 743 -33.29 -3.78 -14.13
CA ILE A 743 -33.47 -4.36 -15.47
C ILE A 743 -33.99 -3.30 -16.44
N THR A 744 -34.94 -2.47 -16.01
CA THR A 744 -35.51 -1.38 -16.82
C THR A 744 -34.44 -0.35 -17.20
N HIS A 745 -33.59 0.08 -16.26
CA HIS A 745 -32.48 1.00 -16.57
C HIS A 745 -31.46 0.38 -17.54
N ILE A 746 -31.12 -0.91 -17.38
CA ILE A 746 -30.23 -1.64 -18.30
C ILE A 746 -30.81 -1.67 -19.72
N LEU A 747 -32.11 -1.95 -19.86
CA LEU A 747 -32.79 -1.98 -21.16
C LEU A 747 -32.86 -0.59 -21.81
N ILE A 748 -33.08 0.47 -21.03
CA ILE A 748 -33.10 1.85 -21.56
C ILE A 748 -31.70 2.28 -22.00
N ILE A 749 -30.64 1.88 -21.29
CA ILE A 749 -29.24 2.13 -21.72
C ILE A 749 -28.96 1.43 -23.06
N ARG A 750 -29.42 0.18 -23.22
CA ARG A 750 -29.31 -0.60 -24.47
C ARG A 750 -30.05 0.09 -25.62
N GLU A 751 -31.24 0.64 -25.37
CA GLU A 751 -32.00 1.39 -26.38
C GLU A 751 -31.34 2.74 -26.73
N CYS A 752 -30.78 3.46 -25.73
CA CYS A 752 -30.04 4.70 -25.95
C CYS A 752 -28.84 4.48 -26.87
N TYR A 753 -28.09 3.39 -26.66
CA TYR A 753 -26.98 3.00 -27.52
C TYR A 753 -27.41 2.76 -28.97
N GLN A 754 -28.52 2.03 -29.15
CA GLN A 754 -29.07 1.77 -30.48
C GLN A 754 -29.45 3.08 -31.19
N LYS A 755 -30.11 4.02 -30.50
CA LYS A 755 -30.48 5.32 -31.06
C LYS A 755 -29.28 6.21 -31.40
N GLN A 756 -28.19 6.13 -30.64
CA GLN A 756 -26.94 6.86 -30.95
C GLN A 756 -26.26 6.31 -32.21
N LYS A 757 -26.28 5.00 -32.41
CA LYS A 757 -25.81 4.35 -33.65
C LYS A 757 -26.62 4.82 -34.86
N ASP A 758 -27.93 4.98 -34.68
CA ASP A 758 -28.82 5.45 -35.76
C ASP A 758 -28.52 6.93 -36.11
N ILE A 759 -28.20 7.77 -35.13
CA ILE A 759 -27.76 9.16 -35.37
C ILE A 759 -26.42 9.22 -36.12
N LEU A 760 -25.47 8.34 -35.81
CA LEU A 760 -24.20 8.25 -36.55
C LEU A 760 -24.42 7.96 -38.03
N TRP A 761 -25.33 7.04 -38.35
CA TRP A 761 -25.71 6.72 -39.71
C TRP A 761 -26.45 7.87 -40.40
N GLU A 762 -27.29 8.61 -39.67
CA GLU A 762 -27.98 9.79 -40.18
C GLU A 762 -26.98 10.91 -40.56
N ILE A 763 -25.96 11.14 -39.71
CA ILE A 763 -24.86 12.08 -40.00
C ILE A 763 -24.04 11.64 -41.20
N ASP A 764 -23.67 10.35 -41.27
CA ASP A 764 -22.95 9.76 -42.39
C ASP A 764 -23.70 9.92 -43.73
N GLY A 765 -25.02 9.70 -43.73
CA GLY A 765 -25.88 9.88 -44.89
C GLY A 765 -25.96 11.34 -45.36
N LEU A 766 -26.01 12.29 -44.42
CA LEU A 766 -25.99 13.73 -44.74
C LEU A 766 -24.65 14.18 -45.32
N VAL A 767 -23.54 13.65 -44.81
CA VAL A 767 -22.19 13.95 -45.30
C VAL A 767 -21.94 13.33 -46.69
N SER A 768 -22.40 12.09 -46.90
CA SER A 768 -22.17 11.33 -48.13
C SER A 768 -23.07 11.77 -49.29
N SER A 769 -24.35 12.09 -49.03
CA SER A 769 -25.34 12.48 -50.07
C SER A 769 -25.02 13.81 -50.77
N ARG A 770 -24.25 14.69 -50.13
CA ARG A 770 -23.87 16.01 -50.68
C ARG A 770 -22.59 15.99 -51.52
N ARG A 771 -22.08 14.81 -51.91
CA ARG A 771 -20.83 14.62 -52.68
C ARG A 771 -19.60 15.32 -52.08
N MET A 772 -19.61 15.59 -50.78
CA MET A 772 -18.50 16.29 -50.12
C MET A 772 -17.23 15.44 -50.06
N PHE A 773 -17.35 14.11 -50.23
CA PHE A 773 -16.24 13.17 -50.31
C PHE A 773 -16.57 11.98 -51.25
N ASN A 774 -15.56 11.48 -51.96
CA ASN A 774 -15.69 10.28 -52.80
C ASN A 774 -15.31 9.03 -51.97
N ILE A 775 -16.29 8.17 -51.70
CA ILE A 775 -16.11 6.90 -50.95
C ILE A 775 -15.07 5.97 -51.61
N ALA A 776 -14.81 6.11 -52.91
CA ALA A 776 -13.83 5.31 -53.64
C ALA A 776 -12.37 5.58 -53.25
N GLU A 777 -12.03 6.76 -52.70
CA GLU A 777 -10.66 7.11 -52.30
C GLU A 777 -10.21 6.48 -50.96
N LEU A 778 -11.14 5.91 -50.19
CA LEU A 778 -10.88 5.36 -48.85
C LEU A 778 -10.27 3.94 -48.85
N ARG A 779 -10.08 3.31 -50.01
CA ARG A 779 -9.58 1.94 -50.11
C ARG A 779 -8.05 1.81 -50.18
N SER A 780 -7.28 2.84 -49.86
CA SER A 780 -5.82 2.74 -49.90
C SER A 780 -5.14 3.04 -48.56
N THR A 781 -4.24 2.12 -48.21
CA THR A 781 -3.20 2.15 -47.17
C THR A 781 -3.59 1.73 -45.74
N SER A 782 -3.43 0.43 -45.50
CA SER A 782 -2.95 -0.11 -44.24
C SER A 782 -1.58 0.49 -43.90
N LEU A 783 -1.36 1.05 -42.70
CA LEU A 783 -0.17 0.82 -41.86
C LEU A 783 -0.09 1.71 -40.60
N THR A 784 0.33 1.02 -39.53
CA THR A 784 1.06 1.38 -38.28
C THR A 784 0.63 2.59 -37.43
N ILE A 785 0.10 2.27 -36.25
CA ILE A 785 -0.23 3.21 -35.17
C ILE A 785 1.05 3.57 -34.38
N PRO A 786 1.36 4.86 -34.12
CA PRO A 786 2.36 5.25 -33.11
C PRO A 786 1.85 4.93 -31.70
N ARG A 787 2.64 4.19 -30.93
CA ARG A 787 2.39 3.83 -29.52
C ARG A 787 2.93 4.91 -28.58
N ALA A 788 2.14 5.34 -27.59
CA ALA A 788 2.57 5.58 -26.20
C ALA A 788 1.38 6.05 -25.34
N ASP A 789 1.19 5.50 -24.14
CA ASP A 789 0.48 6.14 -23.02
C ASP A 789 1.16 5.67 -21.70
N SER A 790 1.82 6.56 -20.95
CA SER A 790 2.63 6.25 -19.75
C SER A 790 1.85 6.24 -18.43
N MET A 791 2.43 5.65 -17.38
CA MET A 791 1.86 5.55 -16.02
C MET A 791 1.55 6.89 -15.34
N GLU A 792 2.37 7.92 -15.61
CA GLU A 792 2.19 9.28 -15.06
C GLU A 792 0.85 9.89 -15.49
N ASN A 793 0.43 9.68 -16.74
CA ASN A 793 -0.84 10.22 -17.25
C ASN A 793 -2.06 9.64 -16.53
N TYR A 794 -1.97 8.40 -16.04
CA TYR A 794 -3.07 7.75 -15.30
C TYR A 794 -3.15 8.22 -13.84
N MET A 795 -2.00 8.52 -13.23
CA MET A 795 -1.94 9.04 -11.86
C MET A 795 -2.25 10.54 -11.78
N ASP A 796 -1.82 11.34 -12.76
CA ASP A 796 -2.17 12.75 -12.88
C ASP A 796 -3.67 12.93 -13.18
N TYR A 797 -4.29 11.99 -13.91
CA TYR A 797 -5.74 11.94 -14.08
C TYR A 797 -6.47 11.80 -12.73
N ASN A 798 -6.03 10.87 -11.87
CA ASN A 798 -6.60 10.67 -10.52
C ASN A 798 -6.36 11.87 -9.59
N GLU A 799 -5.18 12.50 -9.65
CA GLU A 799 -4.90 13.72 -8.89
C GLU A 799 -5.65 14.95 -9.39
N THR A 800 -5.89 15.04 -10.71
CA THR A 800 -6.65 16.14 -11.32
C THR A 800 -8.12 16.08 -10.93
N GLU A 801 -8.71 14.89 -10.86
CA GLU A 801 -10.04 14.63 -10.29
C GLU A 801 -10.12 15.03 -8.79
N LEU A 802 -9.09 14.70 -8.01
CA LEU A 802 -9.02 15.06 -6.58
C LEU A 802 -8.83 16.58 -6.37
N ARG A 803 -7.98 17.22 -7.19
CA ARG A 803 -7.78 18.68 -7.18
C ARG A 803 -9.00 19.43 -7.68
N ALA A 804 -9.74 18.91 -8.65
CA ALA A 804 -11.01 19.47 -9.11
C ALA A 804 -12.06 19.42 -7.99
N THR A 805 -12.17 18.31 -7.28
CA THR A 805 -13.08 18.15 -6.13
C THR A 805 -12.72 19.13 -4.99
N LYS A 806 -11.43 19.27 -4.66
CA LYS A 806 -10.96 20.23 -3.64
C LYS A 806 -11.10 21.70 -4.08
N LYS A 807 -10.89 22.02 -5.36
CA LYS A 807 -11.11 23.37 -5.92
C LYS A 807 -12.60 23.73 -5.95
N ILE A 808 -13.48 22.79 -6.23
CA ILE A 808 -14.93 22.99 -6.17
C ILE A 808 -15.35 23.29 -4.72
N ASN A 809 -14.85 22.54 -3.75
CA ASN A 809 -15.13 22.79 -2.33
C ASN A 809 -14.54 24.13 -1.82
N LYS A 810 -13.40 24.57 -2.37
CA LYS A 810 -12.78 25.86 -2.04
C LYS A 810 -13.47 27.05 -2.72
N VAL A 811 -13.92 26.91 -3.98
CA VAL A 811 -14.77 27.91 -4.66
C VAL A 811 -16.11 28.08 -3.94
N LEU A 812 -16.66 27.01 -3.35
CA LEU A 812 -17.86 27.05 -2.51
C LEU A 812 -17.63 27.80 -1.19
N GLN A 813 -16.42 27.75 -0.63
CA GLN A 813 -16.03 28.53 0.56
C GLN A 813 -15.71 30.00 0.23
N ASP A 814 -15.08 30.27 -0.91
CA ASP A 814 -14.64 31.62 -1.31
C ASP A 814 -15.80 32.51 -1.82
N LEU A 815 -16.97 31.94 -2.13
CA LEU A 815 -18.15 32.67 -2.65
C LEU A 815 -19.01 33.38 -1.60
N ASN A 816 -18.67 33.28 -0.30
CA ASN A 816 -19.19 34.07 0.82
C ASN A 816 -20.71 34.42 0.76
N LYS A 817 -21.57 33.43 0.52
CA LYS A 817 -23.03 33.59 0.59
C LYS A 817 -23.60 32.92 1.84
N SER A 818 -24.57 33.58 2.47
CA SER A 818 -25.17 33.12 3.72
C SER A 818 -26.12 31.93 3.49
N GLN A 819 -26.29 31.06 4.49
CA GLN A 819 -27.12 29.84 4.43
C GLN A 819 -28.58 30.09 3.96
N PRO A 820 -29.25 31.22 4.27
CA PRO A 820 -30.55 31.55 3.69
C PRO A 820 -30.52 31.93 2.19
N ASP A 821 -29.40 32.43 1.68
CA ASP A 821 -29.24 32.65 0.22
C ASP A 821 -29.08 31.33 -0.54
N LEU A 822 -28.58 30.28 0.14
CA LEU A 822 -28.52 28.91 -0.38
C LEU A 822 -29.91 28.24 -0.37
N GLU A 823 -30.78 28.57 0.59
CA GLU A 823 -32.16 28.06 0.62
C GLU A 823 -32.98 28.56 -0.61
N ASN A 824 -32.72 29.78 -1.09
CA ASN A 824 -33.32 30.29 -2.34
C ASN A 824 -32.66 29.75 -3.64
N ILE A 825 -31.47 29.13 -3.55
CA ILE A 825 -30.82 28.45 -4.69
C ILE A 825 -31.28 26.98 -4.78
N ILE A 826 -31.64 26.36 -3.66
CA ILE A 826 -32.15 24.97 -3.61
C ILE A 826 -33.64 24.92 -4.02
N SER A 827 -34.36 26.04 -3.98
CA SER A 827 -35.72 26.15 -4.53
C SER A 827 -35.79 26.26 -6.06
N LEU A 828 -34.67 26.13 -6.78
CA LEU A 828 -34.67 26.12 -8.24
C LEU A 828 -35.39 24.89 -8.78
N SER A 829 -36.32 25.13 -9.70
CA SER A 829 -37.12 24.09 -10.34
C SER A 829 -36.27 23.16 -11.22
N HIS A 830 -36.81 21.98 -11.56
CA HIS A 830 -36.25 20.99 -12.50
C HIS A 830 -35.72 21.63 -13.80
N THR A 831 -36.26 22.78 -14.22
CA THR A 831 -35.90 23.54 -15.41
C THR A 831 -34.64 24.41 -15.25
N GLU A 832 -34.32 24.87 -14.04
CA GLU A 832 -33.21 25.81 -13.76
C GLU A 832 -31.91 25.08 -13.37
N ILE A 833 -32.03 23.91 -12.74
CA ILE A 833 -30.90 22.97 -12.56
C ILE A 833 -30.49 22.36 -13.91
N MET A 834 -31.48 22.05 -14.76
CA MET A 834 -31.27 21.73 -16.18
C MET A 834 -30.54 22.86 -16.92
N GLN A 835 -30.74 24.14 -16.56
CA GLN A 835 -29.99 25.25 -17.16
C GLN A 835 -28.49 25.24 -16.79
N LEU A 836 -28.07 24.89 -15.58
CA LEU A 836 -26.64 24.89 -15.19
C LEU A 836 -25.83 23.74 -15.84
N GLY A 837 -26.40 22.54 -15.90
CA GLY A 837 -25.85 21.39 -16.65
C GLY A 837 -25.96 21.56 -18.16
N ASN A 838 -27.07 22.15 -18.63
CA ASN A 838 -27.17 22.65 -20.01
C ASN A 838 -26.12 23.72 -20.26
N ILE A 839 -25.78 24.67 -19.39
CA ILE A 839 -24.86 25.76 -19.75
C ILE A 839 -23.47 25.24 -20.13
N LYS A 840 -22.93 24.20 -19.48
CA LYS A 840 -21.63 23.58 -19.86
C LYS A 840 -21.73 22.63 -21.07
N ILE A 841 -22.71 21.72 -21.09
CA ILE A 841 -22.90 20.76 -22.20
C ILE A 841 -23.44 21.46 -23.45
N THR A 842 -24.35 22.41 -23.28
CA THR A 842 -24.82 23.33 -24.32
C THR A 842 -23.67 24.19 -24.78
N ASN A 843 -22.79 24.78 -23.96
CA ASN A 843 -21.66 25.54 -24.52
C ASN A 843 -20.67 24.68 -25.31
N LEU A 844 -20.37 23.44 -24.89
CA LEU A 844 -19.49 22.52 -25.64
C LEU A 844 -20.16 21.99 -26.92
N VAL A 845 -21.37 21.46 -26.83
CA VAL A 845 -22.12 20.93 -27.99
C VAL A 845 -22.57 22.06 -28.92
N LYS A 846 -22.96 23.23 -28.41
CA LYS A 846 -23.27 24.43 -29.21
C LYS A 846 -22.02 24.95 -29.90
N ASN A 847 -20.86 25.05 -29.24
CA ASN A 847 -19.63 25.48 -29.93
C ASN A 847 -19.16 24.49 -31.00
N SER A 848 -19.24 23.18 -30.77
CA SER A 848 -18.89 22.15 -31.77
C SER A 848 -19.90 22.08 -32.91
N MET A 849 -21.20 22.15 -32.61
CA MET A 849 -22.27 22.04 -33.60
C MET A 849 -22.56 23.36 -34.33
N ASP A 850 -22.38 24.53 -33.72
CA ASP A 850 -22.41 25.84 -34.40
C ASP A 850 -21.27 25.92 -35.42
N LYS A 851 -20.15 25.23 -35.18
CA LYS A 851 -19.05 25.12 -36.15
C LYS A 851 -19.27 24.08 -37.24
N ILE A 852 -20.00 22.99 -36.95
CA ILE A 852 -20.57 22.13 -38.00
C ILE A 852 -21.54 22.95 -38.85
N LYS A 853 -22.40 23.73 -38.21
CA LYS A 853 -23.34 24.63 -38.88
C LYS A 853 -22.59 25.64 -39.75
N VAL A 854 -21.49 26.24 -39.29
CA VAL A 854 -20.61 27.13 -40.09
C VAL A 854 -19.96 26.39 -41.27
N ASN A 855 -19.37 25.21 -41.05
CA ASN A 855 -18.79 24.38 -42.11
C ASN A 855 -19.81 23.91 -43.16
N PHE A 856 -21.10 23.79 -42.80
CA PHE A 856 -22.20 23.46 -43.72
C PHE A 856 -22.89 24.70 -44.33
N LEU A 857 -22.84 25.86 -43.66
CA LEU A 857 -23.37 27.16 -44.12
C LEU A 857 -22.49 27.79 -45.21
N ASP A 858 -21.17 27.59 -45.16
CA ASP A 858 -20.22 28.00 -46.22
C ASP A 858 -20.48 27.30 -47.58
N ILE A 859 -21.41 26.33 -47.60
CA ILE A 859 -21.78 25.53 -48.77
C ILE A 859 -23.29 25.58 -49.06
N GLY A 860 -24.03 26.54 -48.46
CA GLY A 860 -25.41 26.86 -48.81
C GLY A 860 -26.53 26.00 -48.21
N ALA A 861 -26.34 25.38 -47.05
CA ALA A 861 -27.36 24.54 -46.40
C ALA A 861 -28.35 25.34 -45.51
N THR A 862 -29.66 25.17 -45.70
CA THR A 862 -30.69 25.64 -44.75
C THR A 862 -30.70 24.79 -43.48
N SER A 863 -30.80 25.44 -42.31
CA SER A 863 -30.40 24.95 -40.99
C SER A 863 -31.32 23.96 -40.26
N SER A 864 -32.47 23.57 -40.80
CA SER A 864 -33.56 22.95 -39.99
C SER A 864 -33.38 21.48 -39.61
N SER A 865 -32.64 20.65 -40.36
CA SER A 865 -32.48 19.21 -40.05
C SER A 865 -31.32 18.89 -39.11
N LEU A 866 -30.25 19.69 -39.13
CA LEU A 866 -29.09 19.53 -38.26
C LEU A 866 -29.43 19.91 -36.81
N ASP A 867 -30.27 20.93 -36.62
CA ASP A 867 -30.71 21.38 -35.30
C ASP A 867 -31.54 20.32 -34.54
N ASP A 868 -32.35 19.53 -35.27
CA ASP A 868 -33.12 18.42 -34.70
C ASP A 868 -32.20 17.26 -34.24
N LEU A 869 -31.20 16.91 -35.06
CA LEU A 869 -30.18 15.92 -34.70
C LEU A 869 -29.40 16.31 -33.45
N ILE A 870 -29.08 17.59 -33.28
CA ILE A 870 -28.42 18.15 -32.09
C ILE A 870 -29.30 17.98 -30.85
N ALA A 871 -30.59 18.31 -30.97
CA ALA A 871 -31.54 18.20 -29.87
C ALA A 871 -31.72 16.74 -29.44
N ARG A 872 -31.88 15.82 -30.40
CA ARG A 872 -31.99 14.37 -30.16
C ARG A 872 -30.73 13.80 -29.49
N PHE A 873 -29.55 14.23 -29.91
CA PHE A 873 -28.29 13.77 -29.32
C PHE A 873 -28.09 14.24 -27.87
N LYS A 874 -28.41 15.51 -27.58
CA LYS A 874 -28.39 16.06 -26.21
C LYS A 874 -29.35 15.32 -25.28
N ALA A 875 -30.54 14.98 -25.78
CA ALA A 875 -31.52 14.22 -25.02
C ALA A 875 -31.04 12.79 -24.71
N LEU A 876 -30.39 12.10 -25.64
CA LEU A 876 -29.94 10.71 -25.43
C LEU A 876 -28.74 10.60 -24.48
N SER A 877 -27.78 11.54 -24.57
CA SER A 877 -26.60 11.56 -23.70
C SER A 877 -26.94 11.85 -22.23
N THR A 878 -27.88 12.77 -22.00
CA THR A 878 -28.38 13.10 -20.67
C THR A 878 -29.19 11.95 -20.07
N LEU A 879 -30.08 11.34 -20.87
CA LEU A 879 -30.85 10.16 -20.48
C LEU A 879 -29.92 9.03 -20.06
N GLN A 880 -28.95 8.67 -20.90
CA GLN A 880 -28.02 7.57 -20.64
C GLN A 880 -27.22 7.73 -19.35
N SER A 881 -26.70 8.93 -19.09
CA SER A 881 -25.89 9.21 -17.89
C SER A 881 -26.68 9.00 -16.61
N TRP A 882 -27.95 9.42 -16.61
CA TRP A 882 -28.86 9.23 -15.49
C TRP A 882 -29.20 7.75 -15.29
N HIS A 883 -29.61 7.04 -16.35
CA HIS A 883 -29.95 5.61 -16.26
C HIS A 883 -28.75 4.77 -15.83
N LEU A 884 -27.53 5.10 -16.25
CA LEU A 884 -26.31 4.40 -15.85
C LEU A 884 -25.98 4.60 -14.37
N GLY A 885 -26.04 5.84 -13.88
CA GLY A 885 -25.86 6.13 -12.45
C GLY A 885 -26.89 5.39 -11.59
N ARG A 886 -28.13 5.34 -12.07
CA ARG A 886 -29.23 4.64 -11.39
C ARG A 886 -29.06 3.12 -11.40
N ALA A 887 -28.70 2.53 -12.53
CA ALA A 887 -28.45 1.09 -12.63
C ALA A 887 -27.29 0.65 -11.73
N ASN A 888 -26.20 1.41 -11.68
CA ASN A 888 -25.05 1.11 -10.84
C ASN A 888 -25.40 1.12 -9.35
N PHE A 889 -26.17 2.12 -8.91
CA PHE A 889 -26.62 2.23 -7.52
C PHE A 889 -27.46 1.01 -7.10
N LEU A 890 -28.43 0.62 -7.93
CA LEU A 890 -29.32 -0.51 -7.64
C LEU A 890 -28.59 -1.85 -7.67
N LEU A 891 -27.59 -1.98 -8.55
CA LEU A 891 -26.79 -3.21 -8.67
C LEU A 891 -25.96 -3.49 -7.43
N SER A 892 -25.39 -2.46 -6.80
CA SER A 892 -24.66 -2.59 -5.52
C SER A 892 -25.53 -3.16 -4.39
N LEU A 893 -26.83 -2.88 -4.40
CA LEU A 893 -27.78 -3.40 -3.41
C LEU A 893 -28.21 -4.85 -3.70
N ILE A 894 -28.25 -5.25 -4.98
CA ILE A 894 -28.67 -6.59 -5.41
C ILE A 894 -27.50 -7.60 -5.35
N GLU A 895 -26.29 -7.18 -5.72
CA GLU A 895 -25.10 -8.03 -5.82
C GLU A 895 -24.76 -8.72 -4.49
N ASP A 896 -24.77 -7.97 -3.38
CA ASP A 896 -24.46 -8.50 -2.05
C ASP A 896 -25.43 -9.63 -1.63
N ALA A 897 -26.72 -9.45 -1.88
CA ALA A 897 -27.74 -10.45 -1.56
C ALA A 897 -27.59 -11.72 -2.43
N VAL A 898 -27.28 -11.56 -3.72
CA VAL A 898 -27.08 -12.67 -4.66
C VAL A 898 -25.82 -13.46 -4.35
N CYS A 899 -24.71 -12.77 -4.04
CA CYS A 899 -23.44 -13.40 -3.68
C CYS A 899 -23.58 -14.28 -2.43
N LYS A 900 -24.30 -13.81 -1.40
CA LYS A 900 -24.53 -14.56 -0.16
C LYS A 900 -25.36 -15.83 -0.34
N VAL A 901 -26.34 -15.82 -1.26
CA VAL A 901 -27.11 -17.03 -1.62
C VAL A 901 -26.24 -18.05 -2.36
N GLN A 902 -25.36 -17.58 -3.26
CA GLN A 902 -24.53 -18.46 -4.09
C GLN A 902 -23.36 -19.10 -3.33
N THR A 903 -22.88 -18.49 -2.24
CA THR A 903 -21.76 -19.02 -1.43
C THR A 903 -22.19 -20.00 -0.33
N LYS A 904 -23.50 -20.25 -0.13
CA LYS A 904 -24.07 -21.06 0.97
C LYS A 904 -23.65 -20.62 2.38
N GLN A 905 -23.11 -19.42 2.56
CA GLN A 905 -22.80 -18.83 3.85
C GLN A 905 -23.99 -17.99 4.34
N ALA A 906 -25.10 -18.65 4.65
CA ALA A 906 -26.25 -18.01 5.29
C ALA A 906 -26.11 -18.12 6.81
N ASN A 907 -25.20 -17.34 7.41
CA ASN A 907 -25.25 -17.05 8.85
C ASN A 907 -25.63 -15.56 9.05
N PRO A 908 -26.59 -15.25 9.95
CA PRO A 908 -26.96 -13.89 10.28
C PRO A 908 -25.83 -13.24 11.10
N GLY A 909 -24.99 -12.38 10.52
CA GLY A 909 -24.02 -11.63 11.32
C GLY A 909 -22.77 -11.10 10.62
N GLU A 910 -22.46 -11.48 9.39
CA GLU A 910 -21.26 -10.99 8.70
C GLU A 910 -21.64 -10.23 7.44
N VAL A 911 -21.69 -8.90 7.57
CA VAL A 911 -21.71 -7.99 6.44
C VAL A 911 -20.51 -7.06 6.58
N ASN A 912 -19.43 -7.37 5.85
CA ASN A 912 -18.39 -6.40 5.52
C ASN A 912 -18.84 -5.68 4.24
N ILE A 913 -19.33 -4.46 4.40
CA ILE A 913 -19.49 -3.50 3.31
C ILE A 913 -18.76 -2.24 3.78
N TYR A 914 -17.68 -1.90 3.08
CA TYR A 914 -16.86 -0.70 3.29
C TYR A 914 -17.34 0.46 2.40
#